data_AF-A0A494YZR4-F1
#
_entry.id   AF-A0A494YZR4-F1
#
_cell.length_a   1.000
_cell.length_b   1.000
_cell.length_c   1.000
_cell.angle_alpha   90.00
_cell.angle_beta   90.00
_cell.angle_gamma   90.00
#
_symmetry.space_group_name_H-M   'P 1'
#
loop_
_entity.id
_entity.type
_entity.pdbx_description
1 polymer ?
#
loop_
_entity_poly.entity_id
_entity_poly.type
_entity_poly.pdbx_seq_one_letter_code
_entity_poly.pdbx_strand_id
1 'polypeptide(L)'
;MLRSVCMSLFINHSIEEKNNEIIVTLYVDKRYGTEEFSGEFLAKSKKWLLENEARSYVSSHLPSVKGGLVKVAFGSLILTTIPLQVFAEEDQQEQVEVSAYTVQAGDTLSQIANKFNVGIDAIKDANGLTSDMIYVNQKLLIPSTNPVNQDPEMESPTDENQATGNETSEPATEPSQAPVVDRSTYTVQAGDTLSQIANAFNVTVDQIKSANGLTGDTIYVGQELEVLGTAVTQDTVNFRVGDYKKEVIQLKKDLEKVGFKVSDNPTDYYGPVTADKVKQFQKAYHLNQTGVVNQTTLQTLQEAVRETESSTILREGTYHRSVIQLKMDLEKAGFNVSDNPTDYYGPVTADAVKAFQKRYGLVADGIAGPNTLEKLGEVISVLKVGDYRPEVIELKMNLEKVGLKVSNNPTDYYGQITAEKVKEFQRKYGLTVTGMADSNTINTLKGIVAGNAETDNQTDIVLKDGVYHDKVIQLKIDLESIGIKVSDNPTDFYGPVTASKVKEFQRRYNLTVDGIAGKETLDKLQEVMGEAIPAPFKRIMQLETTGEDVRLLQTYLNEAGFKVVDQPTTYYGTQTANKVKEFQQQNGLTPNGVADARTLQKLITAREGVVEKISSFRITVKGYGHSVGMTQWGAYGMAASGHTYEDILKYYYTGTGIGMRDTSNQNVRVLLAEKKDVLSISSNQPYQVGDKEFLPQTTTTIKYLNGKFVIENSGKTYQLTTPFQISQAKEGVLYFNNKQYEGTFSISTTDNKLNLVNHLNVENYLKGVVPYEIIPSWDNLNLFKVQTLAARTYVLKEIQRNQSKHFDVYDTVRSQVYNGVPNSIPERYVTKINQAISDTKGEVVLYNGALIDAVYSASAGGHTVDAVDVWGNHVPYLIGKEDPYDQSNYASNWYSYSISKAELEKLFPTVGKVIHVSVMETKYNRPTKIKIAGEKAEIIVSGTTFRQKIGTDKIASSTFTIEGMQ
;
A
#
# COMPACT_ATOMS: atom_id res chain seq x y z
N MET A 1 19.75 -33.05 -16.62
CA MET A 1 19.77 -33.53 -15.22
C MET A 1 20.91 -32.82 -14.50
N LEU A 2 20.73 -31.59 -14.00
CA LEU A 2 20.00 -31.17 -12.79
C LEU A 2 20.48 -31.90 -11.53
N ARG A 3 21.15 -31.19 -10.61
CA ARG A 3 20.53 -30.61 -9.40
C ARG A 3 21.56 -29.83 -8.55
N SER A 4 21.18 -28.58 -8.25
CA SER A 4 21.37 -27.80 -7.01
C SER A 4 22.44 -28.27 -6.00
N VAL A 5 23.38 -27.38 -5.64
CA VAL A 5 24.11 -27.49 -4.36
C VAL A 5 23.98 -26.18 -3.59
N CYS A 6 22.99 -26.18 -2.70
CA CYS A 6 22.96 -25.41 -1.47
C CYS A 6 24.15 -25.85 -0.60
N MET A 7 24.93 -24.95 0.01
CA MET A 7 26.02 -25.38 0.91
C MET A 7 25.41 -26.02 2.16
N SER A 8 25.52 -27.34 2.24
CA SER A 8 25.07 -28.20 3.35
C SER A 8 25.83 -27.89 4.65
N LEU A 9 25.10 -27.82 5.78
CA LEU A 9 25.64 -27.75 7.15
C LEU A 9 26.54 -28.95 7.51
N PHE A 10 26.29 -30.10 6.89
CA PHE A 10 27.06 -31.32 7.11
C PHE A 10 28.10 -31.51 6.01
N ILE A 11 29.34 -31.75 6.42
CA ILE A 11 30.46 -31.99 5.50
C ILE A 11 30.63 -33.46 5.14
N ASN A 12 30.14 -34.35 6.00
CA ASN A 12 30.25 -35.78 5.79
C ASN A 12 29.24 -36.56 6.64
N HIS A 13 29.11 -37.86 6.38
CA HIS A 13 28.32 -38.78 7.19
C HIS A 13 28.99 -40.16 7.31
N SER A 14 28.61 -40.94 8.31
CA SER A 14 28.92 -42.37 8.42
C SER A 14 27.66 -43.17 8.69
N ILE A 15 27.59 -44.40 8.17
CA ILE A 15 26.46 -45.32 8.37
C ILE A 15 26.97 -46.54 9.12
N GLU A 16 26.34 -46.89 10.23
CA GLU A 16 26.57 -48.12 10.98
C GLU A 16 25.27 -48.91 11.07
N GLU A 17 25.34 -50.22 10.88
CA GLU A 17 24.23 -51.13 11.18
C GLU A 17 24.51 -51.82 12.52
N LYS A 18 23.65 -51.59 13.52
CA LYS A 18 23.74 -52.23 14.84
C LYS A 18 22.37 -52.71 15.27
N ASN A 19 22.27 -53.98 15.69
CA ASN A 19 21.04 -54.59 16.19
C ASN A 19 19.82 -54.40 15.26
N ASN A 20 20.00 -54.60 13.94
CA ASN A 20 18.94 -54.41 12.92
C ASN A 20 18.41 -52.96 12.78
N GLU A 21 19.12 -51.96 13.32
CA GLU A 21 18.80 -50.54 13.18
C GLU A 21 19.94 -49.79 12.46
N ILE A 22 19.58 -49.01 11.44
CA ILE A 22 20.53 -48.20 10.67
C ILE A 22 20.79 -46.90 11.44
N ILE A 23 22.05 -46.63 11.80
CA ILE A 23 22.47 -45.39 12.46
C ILE A 23 23.29 -44.56 11.48
N VAL A 24 22.77 -43.39 11.10
CA VAL A 24 23.49 -42.41 10.29
C VAL A 24 24.07 -41.34 11.20
N THR A 25 25.38 -41.14 11.20
CA THR A 25 26.02 -40.02 11.93
C THR A 25 26.43 -38.93 10.96
N LEU A 26 25.87 -37.74 11.08
CA LEU A 26 26.20 -36.56 10.27
C LEU A 26 27.23 -35.70 11.00
N TYR A 27 28.29 -35.30 10.31
CA TYR A 27 29.37 -34.47 10.88
C TYR A 27 29.21 -33.02 10.43
N VAL A 28 29.03 -32.13 11.39
CA VAL A 28 28.88 -30.68 11.17
C VAL A 28 30.23 -30.07 10.76
N ASP A 29 30.21 -29.14 9.79
CA ASP A 29 31.43 -28.46 9.31
C ASP A 29 32.14 -27.70 10.44
N LYS A 30 33.45 -27.91 10.57
CA LYS A 30 34.30 -27.18 11.52
C LYS A 30 34.42 -25.69 11.20
N ARG A 31 34.13 -25.25 9.97
CA ARG A 31 34.07 -23.82 9.60
C ARG A 31 32.97 -23.07 10.36
N TYR A 32 32.01 -23.79 10.93
CA TYR A 32 31.04 -23.22 11.84
C TYR A 32 31.57 -23.10 13.28
N GLY A 33 32.76 -23.57 13.71
CA GLY A 33 33.25 -23.37 15.10
C GLY A 33 34.74 -23.00 15.20
N THR A 34 35.14 -21.96 15.93
CA THR A 34 35.14 -21.93 17.41
C THR A 34 34.70 -20.60 18.07
N GLU A 35 34.44 -19.53 17.33
CA GLU A 35 33.94 -18.26 17.92
C GLU A 35 32.40 -18.13 17.82
N GLU A 36 31.77 -18.66 16.77
CA GLU A 36 30.29 -18.69 16.63
C GLU A 36 29.59 -19.77 17.49
N PHE A 37 30.33 -20.74 18.03
CA PHE A 37 29.76 -21.93 18.70
C PHE A 37 30.13 -22.08 20.17
N SER A 38 30.63 -21.01 20.81
CA SER A 38 30.90 -21.03 22.26
C SER A 38 29.78 -20.34 23.06
N GLY A 39 29.24 -21.05 24.05
CA GLY A 39 28.42 -20.49 25.14
C GLY A 39 26.91 -20.45 24.93
N GLU A 40 26.41 -19.71 23.94
CA GLU A 40 24.98 -19.32 23.90
C GLU A 40 24.10 -20.08 22.90
N PHE A 41 24.66 -20.91 22.01
CA PHE A 41 23.87 -21.69 21.03
C PHE A 41 23.32 -23.04 21.56
N LEU A 42 23.73 -23.47 22.77
CA LEU A 42 23.18 -24.67 23.43
C LEU A 42 21.90 -24.39 24.24
N ALA A 43 21.29 -23.21 24.11
CA ALA A 43 19.95 -22.97 24.63
C ALA A 43 18.89 -23.61 23.72
N LYS A 44 17.88 -24.27 24.32
CA LYS A 44 16.81 -25.10 23.73
C LYS A 44 16.04 -24.56 22.49
N SER A 45 16.30 -23.35 22.00
CA SER A 45 15.48 -22.63 21.03
C SER A 45 15.76 -22.93 19.54
N LYS A 46 16.78 -23.73 19.18
CA LYS A 46 17.10 -24.06 17.77
C LYS A 46 17.33 -25.54 17.44
N LYS A 47 16.92 -26.47 18.31
CA LYS A 47 16.99 -27.93 18.05
C LYS A 47 16.27 -28.33 16.75
N TRP A 48 15.11 -27.72 16.48
CA TRP A 48 14.31 -27.97 15.27
C TRP A 48 15.07 -27.69 13.96
N LEU A 49 15.87 -26.62 13.88
CA LEU A 49 16.61 -26.26 12.66
C LEU A 49 17.66 -27.33 12.33
N LEU A 50 18.42 -27.77 13.34
CA LEU A 50 19.42 -28.82 13.21
C LEU A 50 18.78 -30.15 12.79
N GLU A 51 17.59 -30.45 13.34
CA GLU A 51 16.84 -31.65 12.98
C GLU A 51 16.30 -31.60 11.55
N ASN A 52 15.82 -30.43 11.10
CA ASN A 52 15.25 -30.28 9.77
C ASN A 52 16.33 -30.36 8.67
N GLU A 53 17.50 -29.76 8.91
CA GLU A 53 18.64 -29.89 8.00
C GLU A 53 19.19 -31.31 7.98
N ALA A 54 19.26 -32.00 9.12
CA ALA A 54 19.68 -33.39 9.17
C ALA A 54 18.72 -34.31 8.41
N ARG A 55 17.40 -34.10 8.53
CA ARG A 55 16.38 -34.83 7.76
C ARG A 55 16.48 -34.55 6.27
N SER A 56 16.66 -33.28 5.89
CA SER A 56 16.84 -32.88 4.49
C SER A 56 18.11 -33.49 3.89
N TYR A 57 19.22 -33.52 4.64
CA TYR A 57 20.47 -34.13 4.22
C TYR A 57 20.32 -35.63 3.98
N VAL A 58 19.71 -36.38 4.92
CA VAL A 58 19.50 -37.83 4.76
C VAL A 58 18.55 -38.13 3.59
N SER A 59 17.46 -37.37 3.45
CA SER A 59 16.52 -37.58 2.34
C SER A 59 17.14 -37.30 0.96
N SER A 60 18.05 -36.33 0.87
CA SER A 60 18.68 -35.94 -0.40
C SER A 60 19.94 -36.74 -0.73
N HIS A 61 20.75 -37.13 0.25
CA HIS A 61 22.05 -37.78 0.04
C HIS A 61 22.01 -39.28 0.32
N LEU A 62 21.03 -39.78 1.09
CA LEU A 62 20.89 -41.19 1.49
C LEU A 62 19.47 -41.73 1.25
N PRO A 63 18.93 -41.65 0.01
CA PRO A 63 17.55 -42.03 -0.28
C PRO A 63 17.24 -43.52 -0.09
N SER A 64 18.26 -44.38 0.01
CA SER A 64 18.12 -45.82 0.30
C SER A 64 17.92 -46.12 1.80
N VAL A 65 18.16 -45.16 2.70
CA VAL A 65 17.98 -45.35 4.15
C VAL A 65 16.50 -45.15 4.51
N LYS A 66 15.77 -46.25 4.62
CA LYS A 66 14.33 -46.29 4.94
C LYS A 66 14.09 -46.61 6.42
N GLY A 67 14.48 -45.69 7.31
CA GLY A 67 14.30 -45.81 8.76
C GLY A 67 15.60 -45.94 9.55
N GLY A 68 15.52 -45.72 10.88
CA GLY A 68 16.66 -45.74 11.80
C GLY A 68 16.90 -44.41 12.52
N LEU A 69 18.09 -44.23 13.11
CA LEU A 69 18.46 -43.05 13.91
C LEU A 69 19.52 -42.20 13.20
N VAL A 70 19.32 -40.89 13.17
CA VAL A 70 20.30 -39.92 12.69
C VAL A 70 20.94 -39.22 13.89
N LYS A 71 22.24 -39.45 14.11
CA LYS A 71 23.04 -38.70 15.07
C LYS A 71 23.68 -37.51 14.39
N VAL A 72 23.66 -36.36 15.03
CA VAL A 72 24.40 -35.17 14.56
C VAL A 72 25.59 -34.97 15.48
N ALA A 73 26.79 -34.90 14.92
CA ALA A 73 28.04 -34.83 15.66
C ALA A 73 28.88 -33.61 15.25
N PHE A 74 29.56 -33.01 16.22
CA PHE A 74 30.63 -32.03 15.99
C PHE A 74 31.92 -32.54 16.63
N GLY A 75 32.88 -32.97 15.79
CA GLY A 75 34.03 -33.73 16.27
C GLY A 75 33.58 -35.06 16.90
N SER A 76 33.96 -35.30 18.15
CA SER A 76 33.55 -36.49 18.93
C SER A 76 32.27 -36.29 19.76
N LEU A 77 31.69 -35.09 19.78
CA LEU A 77 30.52 -34.76 20.59
C LEU A 77 29.23 -34.97 19.78
N ILE A 78 28.28 -35.74 20.32
CA ILE A 78 26.94 -35.88 19.76
C ILE A 78 26.06 -34.71 20.23
N LEU A 79 25.53 -33.94 19.27
CA LEU A 79 24.68 -32.77 19.50
C LEU A 79 23.19 -33.13 19.63
N THR A 80 22.69 -34.05 18.81
CA THR A 80 21.31 -34.57 18.90
C THR A 80 21.18 -35.93 18.19
N THR A 81 20.09 -36.66 18.48
CA THR A 81 19.71 -37.92 17.82
C THR A 81 18.25 -37.86 17.38
N ILE A 82 17.96 -38.30 16.14
CA ILE A 82 16.71 -38.06 15.44
C ILE A 82 16.15 -39.38 14.87
N PRO A 83 14.89 -39.76 15.14
CA PRO A 83 14.26 -40.90 14.49
C PRO A 83 13.72 -40.57 13.09
N LEU A 84 13.89 -41.46 12.11
CA LEU A 84 13.33 -41.36 10.75
C LEU A 84 12.04 -42.19 10.61
N GLN A 85 10.94 -41.58 10.15
CA GLN A 85 9.67 -42.25 9.79
C GLN A 85 9.21 -41.86 8.36
N VAL A 86 8.51 -42.78 7.69
CA VAL A 86 8.22 -42.87 6.23
C VAL A 86 6.96 -42.09 5.82
N PHE A 87 6.93 -41.45 4.62
CA PHE A 87 5.74 -40.81 4.03
C PHE A 87 5.55 -41.19 2.54
N ALA A 88 4.29 -41.28 2.06
CA ALA A 88 3.86 -41.68 0.71
C ALA A 88 2.80 -40.71 0.10
N GLU A 89 2.92 -40.49 -1.24
CA GLU A 89 1.97 -40.10 -2.35
C GLU A 89 1.02 -38.87 -2.21
N GLU A 90 0.63 -38.10 -3.26
CA GLU A 90 0.21 -38.43 -4.66
C GLU A 90 0.15 -37.15 -5.58
N ASP A 91 0.29 -37.27 -6.91
CA ASP A 91 0.18 -36.20 -7.94
C ASP A 91 -0.27 -36.80 -9.32
N GLN A 92 -1.19 -36.17 -10.08
CA GLN A 92 -1.48 -36.49 -11.50
C GLN A 92 -1.86 -35.25 -12.34
N GLN A 93 -1.37 -35.17 -13.59
CA GLN A 93 -1.59 -34.12 -14.62
C GLN A 93 -2.09 -34.71 -15.95
N GLU A 94 -2.84 -33.92 -16.74
CA GLU A 94 -3.28 -34.21 -18.14
C GLU A 94 -2.62 -33.24 -19.17
N GLN A 95 -2.48 -33.67 -20.43
CA GLN A 95 -1.57 -33.11 -21.47
C GLN A 95 -2.35 -32.60 -22.72
N VAL A 96 -1.99 -31.41 -23.28
CA VAL A 96 -2.62 -30.79 -24.49
C VAL A 96 -1.64 -30.76 -25.68
N GLU A 97 -2.12 -31.04 -26.91
CA GLU A 97 -1.32 -31.04 -28.16
C GLU A 97 -1.23 -29.63 -28.82
N VAL A 98 -0.02 -29.27 -29.30
CA VAL A 98 0.31 -27.97 -29.92
C VAL A 98 0.96 -28.15 -31.30
N SER A 99 0.64 -27.28 -32.27
CA SER A 99 1.25 -27.20 -33.61
C SER A 99 2.14 -25.95 -33.72
N ALA A 100 3.09 -25.85 -34.68
CA ALA A 100 4.01 -24.71 -34.76
C ALA A 100 3.85 -23.88 -36.05
N TYR A 101 3.71 -22.55 -35.92
CA TYR A 101 3.58 -21.57 -37.01
C TYR A 101 4.77 -20.60 -37.02
N THR A 102 5.23 -20.16 -38.19
CA THR A 102 6.34 -19.18 -38.31
C THR A 102 5.81 -17.87 -38.87
N VAL A 103 5.98 -16.79 -38.12
CA VAL A 103 5.44 -15.45 -38.42
C VAL A 103 6.05 -14.90 -39.71
N GLN A 104 5.22 -14.43 -40.65
CA GLN A 104 5.65 -13.87 -41.93
C GLN A 104 5.63 -12.34 -41.92
N ALA A 105 6.28 -11.72 -42.92
CA ALA A 105 6.30 -10.26 -43.05
C ALA A 105 4.88 -9.73 -43.30
N GLY A 106 4.40 -8.89 -42.38
CA GLY A 106 3.03 -8.34 -42.39
C GLY A 106 2.03 -9.10 -41.50
N ASP A 107 2.43 -10.22 -40.88
CA ASP A 107 1.59 -10.92 -39.91
C ASP A 107 1.40 -10.09 -38.63
N THR A 108 0.18 -10.09 -38.11
CA THR A 108 -0.15 -9.64 -36.76
C THR A 108 -0.69 -10.80 -35.92
N LEU A 109 -0.54 -10.73 -34.60
CA LEU A 109 -0.95 -11.83 -33.72
C LEU A 109 -2.47 -12.11 -33.81
N SER A 110 -3.27 -11.07 -34.01
CA SER A 110 -4.72 -11.18 -34.23
C SER A 110 -5.08 -11.88 -35.55
N GLN A 111 -4.34 -11.61 -36.63
CA GLN A 111 -4.54 -12.30 -37.92
C GLN A 111 -4.17 -13.79 -37.83
N ILE A 112 -3.11 -14.12 -37.09
CA ILE A 112 -2.70 -15.52 -36.87
C ILE A 112 -3.74 -16.24 -35.99
N ALA A 113 -4.20 -15.62 -34.91
CA ALA A 113 -5.25 -16.17 -34.03
C ALA A 113 -6.53 -16.52 -34.80
N ASN A 114 -7.00 -15.57 -35.64
CA ASN A 114 -8.17 -15.78 -36.49
C ASN A 114 -7.94 -16.87 -37.55
N LYS A 115 -6.73 -16.95 -38.13
CA LYS A 115 -6.36 -17.95 -39.14
C LYS A 115 -6.40 -19.38 -38.60
N PHE A 116 -6.09 -19.59 -37.32
CA PHE A 116 -6.09 -20.90 -36.67
C PHE A 116 -7.33 -21.14 -35.79
N ASN A 117 -8.28 -20.20 -35.78
CA ASN A 117 -9.50 -20.25 -34.98
C ASN A 117 -9.25 -20.50 -33.48
N VAL A 118 -8.28 -19.78 -32.92
CA VAL A 118 -7.89 -19.83 -31.51
C VAL A 118 -7.85 -18.42 -30.92
N GLY A 119 -8.05 -18.28 -29.61
CA GLY A 119 -7.97 -16.97 -28.95
C GLY A 119 -6.55 -16.38 -28.97
N ILE A 120 -6.45 -15.05 -29.07
CA ILE A 120 -5.16 -14.34 -29.02
C ILE A 120 -4.42 -14.67 -27.71
N ASP A 121 -5.13 -14.66 -26.58
CA ASP A 121 -4.56 -14.99 -25.27
C ASP A 121 -4.10 -16.43 -25.19
N ALA A 122 -4.79 -17.38 -25.84
CA ALA A 122 -4.36 -18.78 -25.88
C ALA A 122 -3.04 -18.98 -26.65
N ILE A 123 -2.81 -18.21 -27.72
CA ILE A 123 -1.50 -18.20 -28.39
C ILE A 123 -0.45 -17.53 -27.50
N LYS A 124 -0.80 -16.43 -26.83
CA LYS A 124 0.14 -15.72 -25.94
C LYS A 124 0.59 -16.59 -24.78
N ASP A 125 -0.35 -17.27 -24.13
CA ASP A 125 -0.09 -18.17 -23.02
C ASP A 125 0.75 -19.39 -23.45
N ALA A 126 0.41 -20.00 -24.59
CA ALA A 126 1.17 -21.13 -25.15
C ALA A 126 2.61 -20.75 -25.56
N ASN A 127 2.91 -19.46 -25.74
CA ASN A 127 4.21 -18.95 -26.18
C ASN A 127 4.92 -18.04 -25.18
N GLY A 128 4.34 -17.82 -23.99
CA GLY A 128 4.87 -16.91 -22.98
C GLY A 128 4.97 -15.45 -23.43
N LEU A 129 4.08 -14.99 -24.31
CA LEU A 129 4.08 -13.60 -24.80
C LEU A 129 3.32 -12.67 -23.85
N THR A 130 3.96 -11.57 -23.45
CA THR A 130 3.36 -10.55 -22.58
C THR A 130 2.72 -9.39 -23.35
N SER A 131 2.84 -9.38 -24.68
CA SER A 131 2.24 -8.38 -25.57
C SER A 131 1.89 -8.97 -26.94
N ASP A 132 1.18 -8.21 -27.77
CA ASP A 132 0.74 -8.66 -29.10
C ASP A 132 1.83 -8.46 -30.19
N MET A 133 3.01 -7.97 -29.79
CA MET A 133 4.14 -7.73 -30.67
C MET A 133 4.81 -9.05 -31.06
N ILE A 134 4.88 -9.31 -32.36
CA ILE A 134 5.52 -10.49 -32.95
C ILE A 134 6.53 -10.08 -34.03
N TYR A 135 7.56 -10.90 -34.21
CA TYR A 135 8.65 -10.63 -35.14
C TYR A 135 8.63 -11.60 -36.32
N VAL A 136 8.98 -11.10 -37.52
CA VAL A 136 9.09 -11.95 -38.70
C VAL A 136 10.11 -13.07 -38.45
N ASN A 137 9.75 -14.29 -38.82
CA ASN A 137 10.43 -15.57 -38.55
C ASN A 137 10.37 -16.08 -37.09
N GLN A 138 9.65 -15.40 -36.19
CA GLN A 138 9.35 -15.94 -34.87
C GLN A 138 8.48 -17.19 -35.01
N LYS A 139 8.80 -18.25 -34.27
CA LYS A 139 8.05 -19.51 -34.27
C LYS A 139 7.09 -19.53 -33.08
N LEU A 140 5.80 -19.65 -33.34
CA LEU A 140 4.72 -19.69 -32.36
C LEU A 140 4.10 -21.09 -32.27
N LEU A 141 3.84 -21.55 -31.06
CA LEU A 141 3.06 -22.72 -30.70
C LEU A 141 1.57 -22.37 -30.74
N ILE A 142 0.82 -23.01 -31.62
CA ILE A 142 -0.61 -22.83 -31.81
C ILE A 142 -1.32 -24.07 -31.23
N PRO A 143 -1.99 -23.95 -30.07
CA PRO A 143 -2.74 -25.06 -29.47
C PRO A 143 -3.94 -25.44 -30.34
N SER A 144 -4.21 -26.74 -30.50
CA SER A 144 -5.34 -27.21 -31.32
C SER A 144 -6.52 -27.61 -30.44
N THR A 145 -7.69 -27.01 -30.66
CA THR A 145 -8.96 -27.48 -30.08
C THR A 145 -10.04 -27.54 -31.16
N ASN A 146 -10.75 -28.68 -31.27
CA ASN A 146 -11.95 -28.81 -32.11
C ASN A 146 -13.22 -28.36 -31.35
N PRO A 147 -14.30 -27.98 -32.08
CA PRO A 147 -15.28 -27.00 -31.62
C PRO A 147 -16.55 -27.62 -31.02
N VAL A 148 -17.25 -26.85 -30.17
CA VAL A 148 -18.68 -27.09 -29.83
C VAL A 148 -19.51 -25.87 -30.22
N ASN A 149 -20.35 -26.08 -31.23
CA ASN A 149 -21.56 -25.36 -31.71
C ASN A 149 -22.67 -25.28 -30.62
N GLN A 150 -23.74 -24.45 -30.66
CA GLN A 150 -24.24 -23.36 -31.52
C GLN A 150 -25.43 -22.65 -30.82
N ASP A 151 -25.56 -21.34 -31.12
CA ASP A 151 -26.69 -20.38 -31.34
C ASP A 151 -28.20 -20.82 -31.30
N PRO A 152 -29.25 -19.93 -31.37
CA PRO A 152 -29.38 -18.70 -32.20
C PRO A 152 -30.04 -17.44 -31.57
N GLU A 153 -29.77 -16.23 -32.09
CA GLU A 153 -30.59 -15.59 -33.16
C GLU A 153 -30.32 -14.08 -33.42
N MET A 154 -30.32 -13.74 -34.72
CA MET A 154 -30.69 -12.47 -35.40
C MET A 154 -29.66 -11.38 -35.78
N GLU A 155 -29.02 -11.65 -36.94
CA GLU A 155 -28.99 -10.87 -38.20
C GLU A 155 -28.55 -9.38 -38.27
N SER A 156 -27.56 -9.18 -39.16
CA SER A 156 -27.11 -7.93 -39.80
C SER A 156 -28.16 -7.31 -40.75
N PRO A 157 -27.91 -6.12 -41.34
CA PRO A 157 -27.22 -6.12 -42.64
C PRO A 157 -26.23 -4.95 -42.89
N THR A 158 -25.54 -5.19 -44.00
CA THR A 158 -24.36 -4.64 -44.67
C THR A 158 -24.46 -3.23 -45.29
N ASP A 159 -23.28 -2.64 -45.54
CA ASP A 159 -23.02 -1.55 -46.47
C ASP A 159 -23.35 -1.91 -47.93
N GLU A 160 -23.90 -0.93 -48.66
CA GLU A 160 -23.83 -0.80 -50.12
C GLU A 160 -23.41 0.63 -50.49
N ASN A 161 -22.57 0.75 -51.51
CA ASN A 161 -22.10 1.99 -52.08
C ASN A 161 -22.54 2.03 -53.56
N GLN A 162 -23.27 3.06 -54.00
CA GLN A 162 -23.12 3.69 -55.32
C GLN A 162 -23.99 4.95 -55.54
N ALA A 163 -23.27 6.06 -55.82
CA ALA A 163 -23.51 7.15 -56.79
C ALA A 163 -24.92 7.75 -57.03
N THR A 164 -25.03 9.09 -56.92
CA THR A 164 -25.43 10.04 -58.01
C THR A 164 -25.57 11.51 -57.53
N GLY A 165 -25.03 12.46 -58.33
CA GLY A 165 -25.78 13.63 -58.82
C GLY A 165 -25.86 14.96 -58.05
N ASN A 166 -24.87 15.84 -58.29
CA ASN A 166 -24.94 17.29 -58.65
C ASN A 166 -25.84 18.36 -57.96
N GLU A 167 -25.14 19.50 -57.73
CA GLU A 167 -25.55 20.92 -57.93
C GLU A 167 -26.50 21.57 -56.89
N THR A 168 -26.37 22.83 -56.42
CA THR A 168 -25.67 24.04 -56.93
C THR A 168 -25.63 25.15 -55.87
N SER A 169 -24.77 26.16 -56.13
CA SER A 169 -24.88 27.61 -55.83
C SER A 169 -24.08 28.22 -54.67
N GLU A 170 -22.92 28.75 -55.07
CA GLU A 170 -22.26 29.96 -54.55
C GLU A 170 -22.93 31.22 -55.19
N PRO A 171 -22.73 32.44 -54.65
CA PRO A 171 -21.85 33.35 -55.38
C PRO A 171 -20.95 34.25 -54.52
N ALA A 172 -19.85 34.64 -55.15
CA ALA A 172 -18.67 35.37 -54.69
C ALA A 172 -18.82 36.90 -54.55
N THR A 173 -17.93 37.58 -53.80
CA THR A 173 -16.83 38.43 -54.35
C THR A 173 -15.91 39.07 -53.28
N GLU A 174 -14.64 39.21 -53.67
CA GLU A 174 -13.33 39.64 -53.08
C GLU A 174 -13.20 41.09 -52.51
N PRO A 175 -12.04 41.61 -51.98
CA PRO A 175 -10.63 41.09 -52.01
C PRO A 175 -9.75 41.22 -50.73
N SER A 176 -8.68 40.41 -50.72
CA SER A 176 -7.30 40.67 -50.21
C SER A 176 -7.04 40.88 -48.71
N GLN A 177 -6.38 39.87 -48.11
CA GLN A 177 -5.03 40.00 -47.53
C GLN A 177 -4.37 38.61 -47.49
N ALA A 178 -3.15 38.47 -48.03
CA ALA A 178 -2.40 37.22 -47.98
C ALA A 178 -2.07 36.86 -46.52
N PRO A 179 -2.28 35.60 -46.07
CA PRO A 179 -1.86 35.21 -44.72
C PRO A 179 -0.33 35.23 -44.66
N VAL A 180 0.20 35.98 -43.70
CA VAL A 180 1.62 35.95 -43.34
C VAL A 180 1.91 34.54 -42.79
N VAL A 181 2.77 33.80 -43.49
CA VAL A 181 3.17 32.45 -43.10
C VAL A 181 4.35 32.58 -42.13
N ASP A 182 4.18 32.11 -40.88
CA ASP A 182 5.30 32.01 -39.94
C ASP A 182 5.97 30.64 -40.08
N ARG A 183 7.30 30.64 -40.25
CA ARG A 183 8.11 29.44 -40.48
C ARG A 183 8.67 28.96 -39.16
N SER A 184 8.22 27.79 -38.71
CA SER A 184 8.76 27.12 -37.52
C SER A 184 9.58 25.90 -37.94
N THR A 185 10.71 25.64 -37.28
CA THR A 185 11.49 24.40 -37.45
C THR A 185 11.26 23.45 -36.26
N TYR A 186 11.09 22.16 -36.54
CA TYR A 186 10.84 21.09 -35.57
C TYR A 186 11.91 20.00 -35.68
N THR A 187 12.61 19.69 -34.59
CA THR A 187 13.62 18.62 -34.55
C THR A 187 12.98 17.29 -34.15
N VAL A 188 12.98 16.32 -35.05
CA VAL A 188 12.39 14.97 -34.91
C VAL A 188 12.99 14.23 -33.71
N GLN A 189 12.16 13.64 -32.87
CA GLN A 189 12.54 12.87 -31.68
C GLN A 189 12.27 11.37 -31.85
N ALA A 190 12.83 10.55 -30.95
CA ALA A 190 12.65 9.10 -30.98
C ALA A 190 11.17 8.72 -30.76
N GLY A 191 10.57 8.08 -31.76
CA GLY A 191 9.15 7.69 -31.75
C GLY A 191 8.23 8.60 -32.57
N ASP A 192 8.76 9.68 -33.17
CA ASP A 192 7.99 10.58 -34.01
C ASP A 192 7.61 9.97 -35.36
N THR A 193 6.45 10.40 -35.88
CA THR A 193 6.00 10.14 -37.26
C THR A 193 5.55 11.43 -37.92
N LEU A 194 5.64 11.53 -39.25
CA LEU A 194 5.18 12.73 -39.97
C LEU A 194 3.72 13.07 -39.71
N SER A 195 2.85 12.07 -39.52
CA SER A 195 1.44 12.27 -39.20
C SER A 195 1.23 12.89 -37.82
N GLN A 196 2.03 12.51 -36.82
CA GLN A 196 1.97 13.12 -35.49
C GLN A 196 2.46 14.57 -35.52
N ILE A 197 3.52 14.85 -36.28
CA ILE A 197 4.07 16.21 -36.41
C ILE A 197 3.09 17.09 -37.19
N ALA A 198 2.51 16.59 -38.29
CA ALA A 198 1.50 17.30 -39.08
C ALA A 198 0.30 17.72 -38.22
N ASN A 199 -0.23 16.77 -37.44
CA ASN A 199 -1.32 17.03 -36.51
C ASN A 199 -0.92 18.01 -35.38
N ALA A 200 0.33 17.97 -34.92
CA ALA A 200 0.82 18.85 -33.87
C ALA A 200 0.90 20.33 -34.30
N PHE A 201 1.17 20.58 -35.58
CA PHE A 201 1.28 21.94 -36.15
C PHE A 201 0.04 22.38 -36.95
N ASN A 202 -1.02 21.56 -36.95
CA ASN A 202 -2.24 21.79 -37.72
C ASN A 202 -1.98 22.01 -39.22
N VAL A 203 -1.08 21.19 -39.76
CA VAL A 203 -0.72 21.10 -41.18
C VAL A 203 -0.93 19.68 -41.67
N THR A 204 -0.92 19.44 -42.97
CA THR A 204 -0.97 18.07 -43.51
C THR A 204 0.42 17.45 -43.63
N VAL A 205 0.49 16.12 -43.61
CA VAL A 205 1.73 15.36 -43.86
C VAL A 205 2.34 15.78 -45.20
N ASP A 206 1.52 15.97 -46.21
CA ASP A 206 1.97 16.40 -47.53
C ASP A 206 2.53 17.82 -47.54
N GLN A 207 2.02 18.73 -46.70
CA GLN A 207 2.57 20.07 -46.53
C GLN A 207 3.96 20.04 -45.89
N ILE A 208 4.19 19.19 -44.88
CA ILE A 208 5.52 19.00 -44.28
C ILE A 208 6.48 18.35 -45.29
N LYS A 209 6.03 17.30 -46.00
CA LYS A 209 6.86 16.62 -47.00
C LYS A 209 7.26 17.55 -48.13
N SER A 210 6.33 18.35 -48.62
CA SER A 210 6.59 19.32 -49.69
C SER A 210 7.51 20.45 -49.25
N ALA A 211 7.37 20.95 -48.00
CA ALA A 211 8.24 21.98 -47.46
C ALA A 211 9.69 21.50 -47.23
N ASN A 212 9.88 20.20 -46.98
CA ASN A 212 11.17 19.61 -46.60
C ASN A 212 11.79 18.68 -47.66
N GLY A 213 11.18 18.58 -48.85
CA GLY A 213 11.69 17.76 -49.96
C GLY A 213 11.70 16.25 -49.69
N LEU A 214 10.79 15.74 -48.85
CA LEU A 214 10.72 14.33 -48.48
C LEU A 214 9.95 13.50 -49.53
N THR A 215 10.54 12.39 -49.99
CA THR A 215 9.92 11.49 -50.99
C THR A 215 9.08 10.36 -50.37
N GLY A 216 9.03 10.25 -49.04
CA GLY A 216 8.32 9.22 -48.27
C GLY A 216 8.13 9.63 -46.81
N ASP A 217 7.56 8.74 -45.98
CA ASP A 217 7.16 9.09 -44.60
C ASP A 217 8.24 8.86 -43.54
N THR A 218 9.40 8.36 -43.96
CA THR A 218 10.55 8.06 -43.10
C THR A 218 11.25 9.35 -42.66
N ILE A 219 11.41 9.52 -41.35
CA ILE A 219 12.13 10.62 -40.71
C ILE A 219 13.11 10.07 -39.66
N TYR A 220 14.18 10.81 -39.38
CA TYR A 220 15.26 10.37 -38.49
C TYR A 220 15.33 11.24 -37.24
N VAL A 221 15.59 10.62 -36.09
CA VAL A 221 15.79 11.34 -34.83
C VAL A 221 16.93 12.34 -34.97
N GLY A 222 16.69 13.60 -34.59
CA GLY A 222 17.59 14.73 -34.76
C GLY A 222 17.41 15.51 -36.07
N GLN A 223 16.58 15.04 -37.01
CA GLN A 223 16.29 15.74 -38.26
C GLN A 223 15.43 16.97 -38.02
N GLU A 224 15.79 18.13 -38.58
CA GLU A 224 14.95 19.34 -38.53
C GLU A 224 13.97 19.40 -39.71
N LEU A 225 12.71 19.70 -39.41
CA LEU A 225 11.61 19.83 -40.38
C LEU A 225 10.97 21.21 -40.28
N GLU A 226 10.80 21.88 -41.42
CA GLU A 226 10.05 23.12 -41.57
C GLU A 226 8.54 22.83 -41.58
N VAL A 227 7.78 23.46 -40.68
CA VAL A 227 6.34 23.25 -40.49
C VAL A 227 5.61 24.60 -40.51
N LEU A 228 4.64 24.76 -41.42
CA LEU A 228 4.02 26.05 -41.77
C LEU A 228 2.60 26.19 -41.15
N GLY A 229 2.49 26.73 -39.93
CA GLY A 229 1.20 26.88 -39.23
C GLY A 229 0.45 28.20 -39.49
N THR A 230 -0.88 28.20 -39.39
CA THR A 230 -1.73 29.40 -39.41
C THR A 230 -1.97 29.94 -37.99
N ALA A 231 -1.80 31.25 -37.79
CA ALA A 231 -1.85 31.89 -36.48
C ALA A 231 -3.29 32.08 -35.95
N VAL A 232 -3.52 31.71 -34.68
CA VAL A 232 -4.64 32.21 -33.87
C VAL A 232 -4.09 33.22 -32.87
N THR A 233 -4.70 34.40 -32.84
CA THR A 233 -4.29 35.61 -32.10
C THR A 233 -4.15 35.37 -30.59
N GLN A 234 -3.05 35.87 -30.03
CA GLN A 234 -2.81 35.95 -28.59
C GLN A 234 -3.80 36.92 -27.95
N ASP A 235 -4.80 36.38 -27.25
CA ASP A 235 -5.23 36.95 -25.98
C ASP A 235 -5.79 35.83 -25.09
N THR A 236 -5.11 35.59 -23.96
CA THR A 236 -5.45 34.69 -22.84
C THR A 236 -5.37 33.16 -23.04
N VAL A 237 -4.23 32.65 -23.55
CA VAL A 237 -3.86 31.23 -23.38
C VAL A 237 -3.08 31.03 -22.08
N ASN A 238 -3.58 30.19 -21.18
CA ASN A 238 -2.94 29.90 -19.89
C ASN A 238 -1.98 28.70 -19.97
N PHE A 239 -2.37 27.59 -20.61
CA PHE A 239 -1.52 26.40 -20.79
C PHE A 239 -1.71 25.72 -22.14
N ARG A 240 -0.62 25.24 -22.76
CA ARG A 240 -0.62 24.49 -24.03
C ARG A 240 0.50 23.46 -24.11
N VAL A 241 0.44 22.55 -25.09
CA VAL A 241 1.50 21.54 -25.31
C VAL A 241 2.86 22.22 -25.49
N GLY A 242 3.86 21.76 -24.72
CA GLY A 242 5.20 22.34 -24.70
C GLY A 242 5.47 23.24 -23.48
N ASP A 243 4.45 23.64 -22.73
CA ASP A 243 4.64 24.49 -21.55
C ASP A 243 5.26 23.73 -20.37
N TYR A 244 6.21 24.36 -19.68
CA TYR A 244 6.73 23.94 -18.37
C TYR A 244 6.38 24.98 -17.31
N LYS A 245 5.32 24.74 -16.54
CA LYS A 245 4.78 25.69 -15.56
C LYS A 245 4.31 24.92 -14.32
N LYS A 246 4.67 25.38 -13.12
CA LYS A 246 4.33 24.67 -11.86
C LYS A 246 2.81 24.52 -11.68
N GLU A 247 2.05 25.45 -12.22
CA GLU A 247 0.60 25.50 -12.22
C GLU A 247 -0.03 24.36 -13.05
N VAL A 248 0.72 23.73 -13.95
CA VAL A 248 0.29 22.53 -14.70
C VAL A 248 0.12 21.33 -13.78
N ILE A 249 0.89 21.25 -12.68
CA ILE A 249 0.70 20.20 -11.66
C ILE A 249 -0.69 20.35 -11.03
N GLN A 250 -1.06 21.58 -10.69
CA GLN A 250 -2.38 21.86 -10.11
C GLN A 250 -3.50 21.60 -11.12
N LEU A 251 -3.32 22.01 -12.38
CA LEU A 251 -4.24 21.69 -13.48
C LEU A 251 -4.49 20.17 -13.60
N LYS A 252 -3.44 19.34 -13.57
CA LYS A 252 -3.56 17.88 -13.67
C LYS A 252 -4.27 17.26 -12.48
N LYS A 253 -4.03 17.79 -11.28
CA LYS A 253 -4.73 17.39 -10.06
C LYS A 253 -6.21 17.77 -10.12
N ASP A 254 -6.51 18.97 -10.61
CA ASP A 254 -7.88 19.46 -10.76
C ASP A 254 -8.64 18.66 -11.81
N LEU A 255 -8.02 18.34 -12.96
CA LEU A 255 -8.55 17.41 -13.96
C LEU A 255 -8.79 16.02 -13.37
N GLU A 256 -7.87 15.50 -12.55
CA GLU A 256 -8.07 14.20 -11.88
C GLU A 256 -9.25 14.23 -10.91
N LYS A 257 -9.42 15.31 -10.13
CA LYS A 257 -10.57 15.49 -9.23
C LYS A 257 -11.90 15.40 -9.99
N VAL A 258 -12.00 16.01 -11.17
CA VAL A 258 -13.22 15.95 -12.01
C VAL A 258 -13.30 14.71 -12.92
N GLY A 259 -12.42 13.71 -12.70
CA GLY A 259 -12.48 12.40 -13.36
C GLY A 259 -11.68 12.27 -14.66
N PHE A 260 -10.87 13.26 -15.03
CA PHE A 260 -9.99 13.26 -16.20
C PHE A 260 -8.53 13.05 -15.76
N LYS A 261 -8.26 11.89 -15.16
CA LYS A 261 -6.92 11.53 -14.67
C LYS A 261 -5.88 11.58 -15.80
N VAL A 262 -4.81 12.35 -15.55
CA VAL A 262 -3.72 12.57 -16.51
C VAL A 262 -2.53 11.66 -16.23
N SER A 263 -2.09 11.57 -14.97
CA SER A 263 -1.03 10.66 -14.53
C SER A 263 -1.07 10.49 -13.01
N ASP A 264 -0.62 9.33 -12.50
CA ASP A 264 -0.49 9.08 -11.05
C ASP A 264 0.55 9.99 -10.37
N ASN A 265 1.50 10.53 -11.16
CA ASN A 265 2.51 11.48 -10.74
C ASN A 265 2.52 12.70 -11.70
N PRO A 266 1.76 13.77 -11.39
CA PRO A 266 1.65 14.93 -12.26
C PRO A 266 2.93 15.79 -12.24
N THR A 267 3.58 15.92 -13.41
CA THR A 267 4.72 16.83 -13.65
C THR A 267 4.28 18.25 -14.02
N ASP A 268 5.20 19.22 -14.04
CA ASP A 268 4.97 20.61 -14.50
C ASP A 268 4.96 20.77 -16.03
N TYR A 269 5.19 19.68 -16.76
CA TYR A 269 5.14 19.65 -18.23
C TYR A 269 3.73 19.45 -18.77
N TYR A 270 3.25 20.35 -19.61
CA TYR A 270 1.99 20.17 -20.34
C TYR A 270 2.28 19.45 -21.66
N GLY A 271 2.11 18.13 -21.64
CA GLY A 271 2.39 17.26 -22.80
C GLY A 271 1.14 16.83 -23.57
N PRO A 272 1.29 16.04 -24.65
CA PRO A 272 0.19 15.56 -25.48
C PRO A 272 -0.90 14.80 -24.69
N VAL A 273 -0.50 13.96 -23.72
CA VAL A 273 -1.45 13.26 -22.84
C VAL A 273 -2.27 14.24 -21.98
N THR A 274 -1.64 15.32 -21.52
CA THR A 274 -2.35 16.38 -20.78
C THR A 274 -3.30 17.14 -21.69
N ALA A 275 -2.89 17.45 -22.91
CA ALA A 275 -3.74 18.08 -23.91
C ALA A 275 -4.93 17.20 -24.31
N ASP A 276 -4.74 15.89 -24.46
CA ASP A 276 -5.83 14.96 -24.77
C ASP A 276 -6.82 14.84 -23.62
N LYS A 277 -6.35 14.88 -22.37
CA LYS A 277 -7.23 14.93 -21.20
C LYS A 277 -7.96 16.27 -21.09
N VAL A 278 -7.32 17.37 -21.46
CA VAL A 278 -7.98 18.68 -21.58
C VAL A 278 -8.99 18.69 -22.73
N LYS A 279 -8.74 18.03 -23.87
CA LYS A 279 -9.73 17.85 -24.94
C LYS A 279 -10.92 17.02 -24.49
N GLN A 280 -10.67 15.94 -23.74
CA GLN A 280 -11.72 15.11 -23.15
C GLN A 280 -12.57 15.90 -22.17
N PHE A 281 -11.95 16.72 -21.31
CA PHE A 281 -12.63 17.65 -20.42
C PHE A 281 -13.42 18.71 -21.20
N GLN A 282 -12.80 19.41 -22.16
CA GLN A 282 -13.46 20.41 -22.99
C GLN A 282 -14.67 19.83 -23.74
N LYS A 283 -14.56 18.60 -24.26
CA LYS A 283 -15.66 17.88 -24.89
C LYS A 283 -16.80 17.61 -23.91
N ALA A 284 -16.48 17.14 -22.71
CA ALA A 284 -17.47 16.79 -21.69
C ALA A 284 -18.25 18.00 -21.17
N TYR A 285 -17.67 19.20 -21.22
CA TYR A 285 -18.29 20.46 -20.77
C TYR A 285 -18.67 21.39 -21.93
N HIS A 286 -18.83 20.85 -23.15
CA HIS A 286 -19.27 21.58 -24.35
C HIS A 286 -18.42 22.82 -24.72
N LEU A 287 -17.11 22.77 -24.45
CA LEU A 287 -16.12 23.76 -24.85
C LEU A 287 -15.43 23.38 -26.17
N ASN A 288 -14.75 24.36 -26.80
CA ASN A 288 -13.93 24.12 -27.99
C ASN A 288 -12.74 23.19 -27.64
N GLN A 289 -12.69 22.01 -28.26
CA GLN A 289 -11.75 20.90 -27.99
C GLN A 289 -10.34 21.16 -28.55
N THR A 290 -9.76 22.30 -28.19
CA THR A 290 -8.45 22.76 -28.67
C THR A 290 -7.29 22.04 -27.99
N GLY A 291 -7.51 21.45 -26.81
CA GLY A 291 -6.45 20.91 -25.95
C GLY A 291 -5.56 21.98 -25.32
N VAL A 292 -5.93 23.25 -25.51
CA VAL A 292 -5.32 24.44 -24.92
C VAL A 292 -6.21 24.90 -23.78
N VAL A 293 -5.64 25.14 -22.60
CA VAL A 293 -6.36 25.73 -21.48
C VAL A 293 -6.33 27.25 -21.62
N ASN A 294 -7.42 27.81 -22.13
CA ASN A 294 -7.68 29.25 -22.07
C ASN A 294 -8.42 29.61 -20.77
N GLN A 295 -8.71 30.90 -20.58
CA GLN A 295 -9.39 31.37 -19.37
C GLN A 295 -10.74 30.69 -19.14
N THR A 296 -11.54 30.50 -20.20
CA THR A 296 -12.83 29.79 -20.12
C THR A 296 -12.65 28.35 -19.66
N THR A 297 -11.71 27.61 -20.25
CA THR A 297 -11.42 26.21 -19.88
C THR A 297 -10.98 26.11 -18.42
N LEU A 298 -10.15 27.06 -17.95
CA LEU A 298 -9.67 27.07 -16.58
C LEU A 298 -10.78 27.39 -15.57
N GLN A 299 -11.66 28.35 -15.89
CA GLN A 299 -12.80 28.71 -15.04
C GLN A 299 -13.81 27.56 -14.95
N THR A 300 -14.17 26.94 -16.07
CA THR A 300 -15.05 25.76 -16.09
C THR A 300 -14.46 24.59 -15.30
N LEU A 301 -13.15 24.37 -15.36
CA LEU A 301 -12.49 23.32 -14.57
C LEU A 301 -12.53 23.62 -13.07
N GLN A 302 -12.30 24.87 -12.67
CA GLN A 302 -12.37 25.27 -11.26
C GLN A 302 -13.79 25.18 -10.71
N GLU A 303 -14.80 25.49 -11.52
CA GLU A 303 -16.22 25.32 -11.16
C GLU A 303 -16.59 23.85 -11.05
N ALA A 304 -16.19 23.01 -12.00
CA ALA A 304 -16.37 21.56 -11.93
C ALA A 304 -15.67 20.92 -10.72
N VAL A 305 -14.47 21.37 -10.33
CA VAL A 305 -13.79 20.89 -9.11
C VAL A 305 -14.58 21.29 -7.86
N ARG A 306 -15.11 22.51 -7.80
CA ARG A 306 -15.97 22.96 -6.70
C ARG A 306 -17.27 22.16 -6.63
N GLU A 307 -17.84 21.79 -7.77
CA GLU A 307 -19.00 20.90 -7.86
C GLU A 307 -18.67 19.45 -7.45
N THR A 308 -17.45 18.96 -7.74
CA THR A 308 -17.02 17.62 -7.34
C THR A 308 -16.72 17.52 -5.84
N GLU A 309 -16.18 18.59 -5.25
CA GLU A 309 -16.04 18.75 -3.80
C GLU A 309 -17.41 18.94 -3.10
N SER A 310 -18.47 19.20 -3.88
CA SER A 310 -19.87 19.31 -3.47
C SER A 310 -20.75 18.20 -4.09
N SER A 311 -20.37 16.94 -3.88
CA SER A 311 -20.99 15.65 -4.31
C SER A 311 -22.35 15.70 -5.06
N THR A 312 -22.47 15.13 -6.28
CA THR A 312 -23.78 14.70 -6.86
C THR A 312 -23.75 13.76 -8.09
N ILE A 313 -22.62 13.18 -8.52
CA ILE A 313 -22.62 12.19 -9.64
C ILE A 313 -22.01 10.85 -9.20
N LEU A 314 -22.80 9.78 -9.25
CA LEU A 314 -22.40 8.41 -8.87
C LEU A 314 -22.55 7.46 -10.07
N ARG A 315 -21.54 6.61 -10.35
CA ARG A 315 -21.52 5.69 -11.50
C ARG A 315 -20.79 4.38 -11.20
N GLU A 316 -20.91 3.39 -12.08
CA GLU A 316 -20.18 2.12 -11.93
C GLU A 316 -18.67 2.33 -11.75
N GLY A 317 -18.07 1.61 -10.80
CA GLY A 317 -16.68 1.79 -10.38
C GLY A 317 -16.48 2.80 -9.24
N THR A 318 -17.51 3.54 -8.82
CA THR A 318 -17.42 4.52 -7.73
C THR A 318 -17.32 3.82 -6.37
N TYR A 319 -16.38 4.23 -5.53
CA TYR A 319 -16.31 3.86 -4.11
C TYR A 319 -16.56 5.11 -3.25
N HIS A 320 -17.77 5.26 -2.72
CA HIS A 320 -18.14 6.45 -1.94
C HIS A 320 -19.34 6.19 -1.03
N ARG A 321 -19.38 6.85 0.14
CA ARG A 321 -20.49 6.72 1.12
C ARG A 321 -21.87 7.02 0.51
N SER A 322 -21.95 7.95 -0.44
CA SER A 322 -23.21 8.31 -1.11
C SER A 322 -23.77 7.17 -1.98
N VAL A 323 -22.96 6.17 -2.33
CA VAL A 323 -23.42 4.96 -3.02
C VAL A 323 -24.30 4.12 -2.10
N ILE A 324 -24.02 4.08 -0.80
CA ILE A 324 -24.87 3.40 0.19
C ILE A 324 -26.25 4.05 0.19
N GLN A 325 -26.28 5.39 0.27
CA GLN A 325 -27.53 6.16 0.26
C GLN A 325 -28.32 5.96 -1.05
N LEU A 326 -27.65 5.99 -2.20
CA LEU A 326 -28.26 5.69 -3.49
C LEU A 326 -28.91 4.30 -3.53
N LYS A 327 -28.22 3.26 -3.04
CA LYS A 327 -28.77 1.89 -2.98
C LYS A 327 -30.02 1.81 -2.10
N MET A 328 -29.98 2.47 -0.95
CA MET A 328 -31.13 2.55 -0.04
C MET A 328 -32.31 3.29 -0.69
N ASP A 329 -32.05 4.39 -1.39
CA ASP A 329 -33.10 5.18 -2.03
C ASP A 329 -33.67 4.48 -3.27
N LEU A 330 -32.87 3.72 -4.01
CA LEU A 330 -33.34 2.83 -5.09
C LEU A 330 -34.26 1.73 -4.54
N GLU A 331 -33.90 1.11 -3.41
CA GLU A 331 -34.76 0.12 -2.75
C GLU A 331 -36.09 0.74 -2.29
N LYS A 332 -36.03 1.93 -1.68
CA LYS A 332 -37.24 2.71 -1.36
C LYS A 332 -38.06 3.04 -2.62
N ALA A 333 -37.42 3.25 -3.77
CA ALA A 333 -38.12 3.49 -5.03
C ALA A 333 -38.67 2.20 -5.68
N GLY A 334 -38.44 1.02 -5.08
CA GLY A 334 -38.89 -0.28 -5.57
C GLY A 334 -37.93 -0.98 -6.52
N PHE A 335 -36.65 -0.59 -6.51
CA PHE A 335 -35.59 -1.19 -7.31
C PHE A 335 -34.61 -1.90 -6.36
N ASN A 336 -34.73 -3.23 -6.26
CA ASN A 336 -33.88 -4.02 -5.37
C ASN A 336 -32.42 -3.97 -5.83
N VAL A 337 -31.51 -3.66 -4.89
CA VAL A 337 -30.07 -3.58 -5.20
C VAL A 337 -29.25 -4.52 -4.32
N SER A 338 -29.43 -4.49 -2.99
CA SER A 338 -28.73 -5.39 -2.06
C SER A 338 -29.24 -5.28 -0.63
N ASP A 339 -29.53 -6.42 0.01
CA ASP A 339 -29.87 -6.52 1.44
C ASP A 339 -28.75 -6.04 2.41
N ASN A 340 -27.53 -5.80 1.89
CA ASN A 340 -26.38 -5.29 2.66
C ASN A 340 -25.55 -4.29 1.83
N PRO A 341 -25.96 -3.01 1.74
CA PRO A 341 -25.39 -2.06 0.79
C PRO A 341 -23.96 -1.65 1.17
N THR A 342 -23.00 -1.98 0.30
CA THR A 342 -21.60 -1.50 0.36
C THR A 342 -21.45 -0.10 -0.26
N ASP A 343 -20.31 0.56 -0.03
CA ASP A 343 -19.95 1.84 -0.64
C ASP A 343 -19.46 1.73 -2.11
N TYR A 344 -19.41 0.51 -2.64
CA TYR A 344 -19.05 0.25 -4.04
C TYR A 344 -20.24 0.27 -4.98
N TYR A 345 -20.16 1.07 -6.04
CA TYR A 345 -21.15 1.13 -7.11
C TYR A 345 -20.79 0.11 -8.19
N GLY A 346 -21.36 -1.09 -8.10
CA GLY A 346 -21.11 -2.19 -9.04
C GLY A 346 -22.16 -2.34 -10.14
N PRO A 347 -22.02 -3.37 -11.00
CA PRO A 347 -22.93 -3.62 -12.13
C PRO A 347 -24.40 -3.71 -11.73
N VAL A 348 -24.72 -4.38 -10.61
CA VAL A 348 -26.09 -4.51 -10.09
C VAL A 348 -26.71 -3.15 -9.74
N THR A 349 -25.91 -2.23 -9.17
CA THR A 349 -26.36 -0.87 -8.86
C THR A 349 -26.53 -0.05 -10.14
N ALA A 350 -25.63 -0.22 -11.12
CA ALA A 350 -25.76 0.42 -12.42
C ALA A 350 -27.03 -0.02 -13.16
N ASP A 351 -27.35 -1.32 -13.12
CA ASP A 351 -28.56 -1.86 -13.73
C ASP A 351 -29.83 -1.41 -13.01
N ALA A 352 -29.81 -1.32 -11.67
CA ALA A 352 -30.91 -0.75 -10.90
C ALA A 352 -31.13 0.74 -11.25
N VAL A 353 -30.05 1.52 -11.42
CA VAL A 353 -30.14 2.92 -11.85
C VAL A 353 -30.65 3.04 -13.29
N LYS A 354 -30.20 2.20 -14.22
CA LYS A 354 -30.74 2.14 -15.60
C LYS A 354 -32.22 1.79 -15.60
N ALA A 355 -32.63 0.83 -14.77
CA ALA A 355 -34.03 0.45 -14.63
C ALA A 355 -34.88 1.59 -14.07
N PHE A 356 -34.38 2.29 -13.05
CA PHE A 356 -35.00 3.50 -12.49
C PHE A 356 -35.14 4.59 -13.56
N GLN A 357 -34.04 4.93 -14.23
CA GLN A 357 -34.01 5.96 -15.29
C GLN A 357 -34.99 5.64 -16.41
N LYS A 358 -35.00 4.39 -16.91
CA LYS A 358 -35.92 3.92 -17.95
C LYS A 358 -37.38 4.02 -17.49
N ARG A 359 -37.66 3.70 -16.22
CA ARG A 359 -39.03 3.76 -15.66
C ARG A 359 -39.58 5.19 -15.63
N TYR A 360 -38.72 6.17 -15.38
CA TYR A 360 -39.11 7.57 -15.20
C TYR A 360 -38.73 8.49 -16.38
N GLY A 361 -38.38 7.92 -17.53
CA GLY A 361 -38.13 8.67 -18.76
C GLY A 361 -36.84 9.50 -18.76
N LEU A 362 -35.87 9.13 -17.92
CA LEU A 362 -34.52 9.69 -17.91
C LEU A 362 -33.62 8.94 -18.90
N VAL A 363 -32.46 9.53 -19.22
CA VAL A 363 -31.41 8.84 -19.99
C VAL A 363 -30.93 7.63 -19.18
N ALA A 364 -31.10 6.42 -19.70
CA ALA A 364 -30.76 5.17 -19.02
C ALA A 364 -29.28 4.80 -19.17
N ASP A 365 -28.40 5.69 -18.70
CA ASP A 365 -26.94 5.55 -18.77
C ASP A 365 -26.34 4.82 -17.55
N GLY A 366 -27.14 4.55 -16.51
CA GLY A 366 -26.68 3.92 -15.27
C GLY A 366 -25.88 4.86 -14.39
N ILE A 367 -25.94 6.17 -14.63
CA ILE A 367 -25.26 7.22 -13.87
C ILE A 367 -26.30 7.96 -13.01
N ALA A 368 -26.14 7.87 -11.70
CA ALA A 368 -26.92 8.65 -10.74
C ALA A 368 -26.34 10.07 -10.61
N GLY A 369 -26.59 10.91 -11.62
CA GLY A 369 -26.33 12.35 -11.59
C GLY A 369 -27.47 13.18 -11.00
N PRO A 370 -27.37 14.52 -10.97
CA PRO A 370 -28.34 15.41 -10.35
C PRO A 370 -29.80 15.12 -10.73
N ASN A 371 -30.10 14.98 -12.03
CA ASN A 371 -31.46 14.69 -12.49
C ASN A 371 -31.97 13.32 -12.03
N THR A 372 -31.09 12.32 -11.97
CA THR A 372 -31.42 10.98 -11.47
C THR A 372 -31.67 11.02 -9.97
N LEU A 373 -30.82 11.70 -9.20
CA LEU A 373 -30.94 11.81 -7.75
C LEU A 373 -32.12 12.68 -7.32
N GLU A 374 -32.37 13.79 -8.02
CA GLU A 374 -33.54 14.64 -7.84
C GLU A 374 -34.82 13.85 -8.14
N LYS A 375 -34.88 13.13 -9.26
CA LYS A 375 -36.03 12.30 -9.58
C LYS A 375 -36.20 11.14 -8.61
N LEU A 376 -35.10 10.55 -8.12
CA LEU A 376 -35.13 9.50 -7.11
C LEU A 376 -35.70 10.05 -5.80
N GLY A 377 -35.28 11.24 -5.39
CA GLY A 377 -35.84 12.01 -4.27
C GLY A 377 -37.34 12.27 -4.43
N GLU A 378 -37.77 12.72 -5.62
CA GLU A 378 -39.19 12.92 -5.95
C GLU A 378 -39.98 11.61 -5.79
N VAL A 379 -39.48 10.51 -6.35
CA VAL A 379 -40.15 9.20 -6.33
C VAL A 379 -40.24 8.61 -4.92
N ILE A 380 -39.19 8.69 -4.11
CA ILE A 380 -39.23 8.18 -2.72
C ILE A 380 -40.05 9.07 -1.78
N SER A 381 -40.29 10.33 -2.16
CA SER A 381 -41.12 11.28 -1.40
C SER A 381 -42.62 11.04 -1.54
N VAL A 382 -43.06 10.24 -2.52
CA VAL A 382 -44.48 9.90 -2.72
C VAL A 382 -44.84 8.65 -1.93
N LEU A 383 -45.76 8.78 -0.97
CA LEU A 383 -46.29 7.66 -0.20
C LEU A 383 -47.57 7.11 -0.85
N LYS A 384 -47.70 5.78 -1.01
CA LYS A 384 -48.83 5.13 -1.71
C LYS A 384 -49.21 3.78 -1.07
N VAL A 385 -50.35 3.23 -1.50
CA VAL A 385 -50.84 1.92 -1.02
C VAL A 385 -49.76 0.84 -1.19
N GLY A 386 -49.45 0.14 -0.11
CA GLY A 386 -48.46 -0.94 -0.08
C GLY A 386 -47.13 -0.55 0.57
N ASP A 387 -46.85 0.74 0.78
CA ASP A 387 -45.60 1.18 1.41
C ASP A 387 -45.52 0.80 2.90
N TYR A 388 -44.33 0.40 3.35
CA TYR A 388 -43.98 0.28 4.78
C TYR A 388 -42.85 1.26 5.08
N ARG A 389 -43.19 2.47 5.57
CA ARG A 389 -42.21 3.53 5.81
C ARG A 389 -42.56 4.36 7.06
N PRO A 390 -41.59 4.79 7.87
CA PRO A 390 -41.84 5.60 9.06
C PRO A 390 -42.64 6.89 8.78
N GLU A 391 -42.42 7.52 7.64
CA GLU A 391 -43.09 8.76 7.21
C GLU A 391 -44.61 8.60 7.04
N VAL A 392 -45.09 7.36 6.86
CA VAL A 392 -46.53 7.04 6.82
C VAL A 392 -47.21 7.29 8.16
N ILE A 393 -46.48 7.12 9.27
CA ILE A 393 -47.00 7.41 10.62
C ILE A 393 -47.25 8.92 10.72
N GLU A 394 -46.27 9.75 10.32
CA GLU A 394 -46.39 11.21 10.33
C GLU A 394 -47.56 11.69 9.46
N LEU A 395 -47.69 11.14 8.25
CA LEU A 395 -48.80 11.42 7.35
C LEU A 395 -50.16 11.11 8.01
N LYS A 396 -50.33 9.91 8.60
CA LYS A 396 -51.57 9.51 9.25
C LYS A 396 -51.94 10.47 10.37
N MET A 397 -50.97 10.85 11.19
CA MET A 397 -51.17 11.77 12.32
C MET A 397 -51.53 13.18 11.85
N ASN A 398 -50.86 13.68 10.82
CA ASN A 398 -51.17 15.00 10.27
C ASN A 398 -52.56 15.01 9.61
N LEU A 399 -52.97 13.92 8.96
CA LEU A 399 -54.35 13.75 8.48
C LEU A 399 -55.35 13.81 9.65
N GLU A 400 -55.06 13.18 10.79
CA GLU A 400 -55.94 13.27 11.97
C GLU A 400 -56.02 14.70 12.52
N LYS A 401 -54.90 15.43 12.56
CA LYS A 401 -54.85 16.85 13.00
C LYS A 401 -55.72 17.76 12.15
N VAL A 402 -55.93 17.44 10.87
CA VAL A 402 -56.85 18.17 9.97
C VAL A 402 -58.27 17.59 9.95
N GLY A 403 -58.59 16.74 10.92
CA GLY A 403 -59.92 16.16 11.15
C GLY A 403 -60.20 14.88 10.35
N LEU A 404 -59.21 14.32 9.66
CA LEU A 404 -59.35 13.13 8.82
C LEU A 404 -58.78 11.92 9.55
N LYS A 405 -59.60 11.34 10.43
CA LYS A 405 -59.20 10.19 11.26
C LYS A 405 -58.81 8.99 10.40
N VAL A 406 -57.64 8.41 10.67
CA VAL A 406 -57.09 7.28 9.90
C VAL A 406 -56.99 6.02 10.75
N SER A 407 -56.44 6.10 11.97
CA SER A 407 -56.27 4.95 12.87
C SER A 407 -55.97 5.42 14.30
N ASN A 408 -56.57 4.77 15.30
CA ASN A 408 -56.24 5.02 16.73
C ASN A 408 -54.82 4.56 17.11
N ASN A 409 -54.15 3.77 16.26
CA ASN A 409 -52.78 3.30 16.43
C ASN A 409 -52.07 3.32 15.06
N PRO A 410 -51.40 4.42 14.68
CA PRO A 410 -50.82 4.58 13.35
C PRO A 410 -49.57 3.68 13.19
N THR A 411 -49.65 2.74 12.24
CA THR A 411 -48.51 1.93 11.79
C THR A 411 -47.75 2.60 10.64
N ASP A 412 -46.55 2.11 10.33
CA ASP A 412 -45.74 2.49 9.15
C ASP A 412 -46.29 1.97 7.81
N TYR A 413 -47.36 1.16 7.84
CA TYR A 413 -47.98 0.61 6.63
C TYR A 413 -49.00 1.56 5.99
N TYR A 414 -48.80 1.98 4.74
CA TYR A 414 -49.75 2.78 3.98
C TYR A 414 -50.80 1.86 3.33
N GLY A 415 -51.92 1.67 4.03
CA GLY A 415 -53.02 0.81 3.57
C GLY A 415 -54.11 1.54 2.77
N GLN A 416 -55.11 0.80 2.31
CA GLN A 416 -56.24 1.34 1.56
C GLN A 416 -57.01 2.44 2.32
N ILE A 417 -57.15 2.31 3.65
CA ILE A 417 -57.80 3.32 4.50
C ILE A 417 -57.02 4.64 4.49
N THR A 418 -55.69 4.58 4.54
CA THR A 418 -54.82 5.76 4.48
C THR A 418 -54.94 6.43 3.12
N ALA A 419 -54.95 5.66 2.03
CA ALA A 419 -55.16 6.18 0.69
C ALA A 419 -56.51 6.90 0.53
N GLU A 420 -57.59 6.33 1.05
CA GLU A 420 -58.90 6.97 1.01
C GLU A 420 -58.94 8.28 1.82
N LYS A 421 -58.25 8.34 2.96
CA LYS A 421 -58.13 9.57 3.76
C LYS A 421 -57.26 10.63 3.08
N VAL A 422 -56.23 10.21 2.35
CA VAL A 422 -55.46 11.11 1.49
C VAL A 422 -56.29 11.61 0.31
N LYS A 423 -57.11 10.77 -0.33
CA LYS A 423 -58.07 11.24 -1.37
C LYS A 423 -59.08 12.24 -0.80
N GLU A 424 -59.57 12.00 0.41
CA GLU A 424 -60.48 12.91 1.11
C GLU A 424 -59.81 14.26 1.39
N PHE A 425 -58.56 14.24 1.87
CA PHE A 425 -57.73 15.43 2.04
C PHE A 425 -57.52 16.18 0.72
N GLN A 426 -57.10 15.47 -0.32
CA GLN A 426 -56.83 16.06 -1.64
C GLN A 426 -58.08 16.72 -2.23
N ARG A 427 -59.25 16.07 -2.14
CA ARG A 427 -60.55 16.67 -2.52
C ARG A 427 -60.85 17.93 -1.72
N LYS A 428 -60.65 17.88 -0.41
CA LYS A 428 -60.96 18.98 0.52
C LYS A 428 -60.13 20.24 0.22
N TYR A 429 -58.88 20.08 -0.21
CA TYR A 429 -57.96 21.19 -0.44
C TYR A 429 -57.63 21.45 -1.92
N GLY A 430 -58.45 20.93 -2.84
CA GLY A 430 -58.34 21.22 -4.28
C GLY A 430 -57.08 20.66 -4.94
N LEU A 431 -56.49 19.61 -4.36
CA LEU A 431 -55.34 18.92 -4.92
C LEU A 431 -55.80 17.82 -5.90
N THR A 432 -54.89 17.38 -6.77
CA THR A 432 -55.15 16.22 -7.64
C THR A 432 -55.43 14.97 -6.79
N VAL A 433 -56.58 14.34 -7.02
CA VAL A 433 -57.07 13.22 -6.20
C VAL A 433 -56.46 11.90 -6.68
N THR A 434 -55.26 11.61 -6.21
CA THR A 434 -54.51 10.39 -6.57
C THR A 434 -54.60 9.33 -5.48
N GLY A 435 -54.84 9.73 -4.23
CA GLY A 435 -54.72 8.87 -3.05
C GLY A 435 -53.29 8.51 -2.68
N MET A 436 -52.31 9.08 -3.39
CA MET A 436 -50.90 9.06 -3.06
C MET A 436 -50.56 10.37 -2.36
N ALA A 437 -49.81 10.33 -1.26
CA ALA A 437 -49.32 11.53 -0.61
C ALA A 437 -48.01 11.97 -1.27
N ASP A 438 -48.14 12.72 -2.36
CA ASP A 438 -47.04 13.39 -3.04
C ASP A 438 -46.59 14.66 -2.30
N SER A 439 -45.50 15.30 -2.77
CA SER A 439 -44.93 16.47 -2.11
C SER A 439 -45.93 17.62 -1.98
N ASN A 440 -46.84 17.81 -2.95
CA ASN A 440 -47.90 18.82 -2.88
C ASN A 440 -48.90 18.50 -1.76
N THR A 441 -49.28 17.23 -1.65
CA THR A 441 -50.17 16.73 -0.60
C THR A 441 -49.54 16.86 0.78
N ILE A 442 -48.28 16.45 0.93
CA ILE A 442 -47.53 16.53 2.19
C ILE A 442 -47.29 17.98 2.60
N ASN A 443 -46.85 18.84 1.69
CA ASN A 443 -46.56 20.24 2.02
C ASN A 443 -47.84 21.03 2.34
N THR A 444 -48.94 20.78 1.63
CA THR A 444 -50.24 21.39 1.95
C THR A 444 -50.72 20.93 3.32
N LEU A 445 -50.59 19.63 3.62
CA LEU A 445 -50.96 19.06 4.91
C LEU A 445 -50.10 19.63 6.04
N LYS A 446 -48.78 19.67 5.88
CA LYS A 446 -47.84 20.24 6.84
C LYS A 446 -48.06 21.74 7.02
N GLY A 447 -48.33 22.48 5.95
CA GLY A 447 -48.64 23.91 6.00
C GLY A 447 -49.90 24.23 6.79
N ILE A 448 -50.95 23.41 6.66
CA ILE A 448 -52.18 23.55 7.45
C ILE A 448 -51.95 23.16 8.92
N VAL A 449 -51.19 22.09 9.16
CA VAL A 449 -50.82 21.68 10.52
C VAL A 449 -49.94 22.73 11.20
N ALA A 450 -49.02 23.36 10.47
CA ALA A 450 -48.15 24.42 10.95
C ALA A 450 -48.89 25.76 11.10
N GLY A 451 -49.86 26.07 10.25
CA GLY A 451 -50.74 27.24 10.39
C GLY A 451 -51.68 27.15 11.61
N ASN A 452 -51.86 25.96 12.16
CA ASN A 452 -52.58 25.70 13.41
C ASN A 452 -51.65 25.55 14.63
N ALA A 453 -50.33 25.70 14.46
CA ALA A 453 -49.36 25.59 15.54
C ALA A 453 -48.99 27.00 16.01
N GLU A 454 -49.34 27.32 17.26
CA GLU A 454 -48.82 28.51 17.94
C GLU A 454 -47.27 28.48 17.90
N THR A 455 -46.71 29.61 17.47
CA THR A 455 -45.28 29.89 17.46
C THR A 455 -44.71 29.84 18.86
N ASP A 456 -43.62 29.09 19.09
CA ASP A 456 -42.66 29.50 20.11
C ASP A 456 -41.23 29.08 19.76
N ASN A 457 -40.32 30.05 19.85
CA ASN A 457 -38.91 29.93 19.57
C ASN A 457 -38.12 30.29 20.83
N GLN A 458 -37.39 29.29 21.34
CA GLN A 458 -36.13 29.39 22.10
C GLN A 458 -36.15 29.61 23.63
N THR A 459 -35.39 28.71 24.29
CA THR A 459 -34.98 28.60 25.70
C THR A 459 -36.00 28.01 26.70
N ASP A 460 -35.61 26.89 27.32
CA ASP A 460 -36.36 26.04 28.26
C ASP A 460 -37.59 25.31 27.70
N ILE A 461 -37.34 24.37 26.79
CA ILE A 461 -38.37 23.45 26.30
C ILE A 461 -38.69 22.44 27.40
N VAL A 462 -39.87 22.62 27.99
CA VAL A 462 -40.44 21.75 29.02
C VAL A 462 -41.04 20.51 28.36
N LEU A 463 -40.36 19.36 28.48
CA LEU A 463 -40.84 18.08 27.95
C LEU A 463 -41.99 17.55 28.82
N LYS A 464 -43.20 17.51 28.27
CA LYS A 464 -44.43 17.12 28.96
C LYS A 464 -45.40 16.41 28.02
N ASP A 465 -46.43 15.78 28.58
CA ASP A 465 -47.47 15.09 27.80
C ASP A 465 -48.04 15.99 26.69
N GLY A 466 -48.10 15.45 25.47
CA GLY A 466 -48.55 16.15 24.27
C GLY A 466 -47.46 16.81 23.43
N VAL A 467 -46.20 16.90 23.89
CA VAL A 467 -45.11 17.58 23.18
C VAL A 467 -44.44 16.65 22.16
N TYR A 468 -44.15 17.17 20.96
CA TYR A 468 -43.25 16.54 19.98
C TYR A 468 -41.92 17.27 20.00
N HIS A 469 -40.83 16.58 20.32
CA HIS A 469 -39.50 17.16 20.35
C HIS A 469 -38.43 16.07 20.24
N ASP A 470 -37.34 16.31 19.52
CA ASP A 470 -36.22 15.36 19.36
C ASP A 470 -35.65 14.85 20.71
N LYS A 471 -35.54 15.75 21.69
CA LYS A 471 -35.16 15.45 23.09
C LYS A 471 -36.09 14.46 23.80
N VAL A 472 -37.31 14.22 23.32
CA VAL A 472 -38.19 13.19 23.88
C VAL A 472 -37.65 11.79 23.56
N ILE A 473 -37.06 11.60 22.38
CA ILE A 473 -36.39 10.34 22.02
C ILE A 473 -35.26 10.09 23.01
N GLN A 474 -34.42 11.10 23.22
CA GLN A 474 -33.29 11.00 24.13
C GLN A 474 -33.77 10.73 25.57
N LEU A 475 -34.78 11.44 26.06
CA LEU A 475 -35.37 11.20 27.38
C LEU A 475 -35.86 9.74 27.54
N LYS A 476 -36.53 9.18 26.52
CA LYS A 476 -37.01 7.78 26.58
C LYS A 476 -35.84 6.80 26.65
N ILE A 477 -34.82 7.02 25.84
CA ILE A 477 -33.58 6.22 25.85
C ILE A 477 -32.90 6.32 27.23
N ASP A 478 -32.78 7.53 27.77
CA ASP A 478 -32.15 7.82 29.04
C ASP A 478 -32.88 7.12 30.20
N LEU A 479 -34.21 7.19 30.23
CA LEU A 479 -35.03 6.46 31.21
C LEU A 479 -34.87 4.94 31.11
N GLU A 480 -34.79 4.41 29.89
CA GLU A 480 -34.56 2.97 29.68
C GLU A 480 -33.17 2.53 30.11
N SER A 481 -32.15 3.37 29.88
CA SER A 481 -30.76 3.10 30.26
C SER A 481 -30.57 2.93 31.78
N ILE A 482 -31.45 3.53 32.58
CA ILE A 482 -31.47 3.41 34.03
C ILE A 482 -32.54 2.41 34.55
N GLY A 483 -33.09 1.59 33.66
CA GLY A 483 -33.99 0.48 34.00
C GLY A 483 -35.46 0.87 34.15
N ILE A 484 -35.90 2.00 33.60
CA ILE A 484 -37.32 2.39 33.53
C ILE A 484 -37.80 2.17 32.09
N LYS A 485 -38.40 1.01 31.82
CA LYS A 485 -38.88 0.65 30.47
C LYS A 485 -39.97 1.62 29.98
N VAL A 486 -39.81 2.22 28.79
CA VAL A 486 -40.75 3.21 28.24
C VAL A 486 -41.41 2.74 26.93
N SER A 487 -40.64 2.34 25.92
CA SER A 487 -41.12 1.87 24.62
C SER A 487 -40.03 1.12 23.86
N ASP A 488 -40.37 -0.04 23.28
CA ASP A 488 -39.43 -0.81 22.44
C ASP A 488 -39.06 -0.10 21.11
N ASN A 489 -39.76 0.99 20.77
CA ASN A 489 -39.46 1.88 19.65
C ASN A 489 -39.70 3.36 20.05
N PRO A 490 -38.66 4.12 20.45
CA PRO A 490 -38.83 5.46 20.99
C PRO A 490 -39.12 6.50 19.90
N THR A 491 -40.29 7.12 19.96
CA THR A 491 -40.69 8.25 19.09
C THR A 491 -40.36 9.62 19.73
N ASP A 492 -40.39 10.70 18.95
CA ASP A 492 -40.24 12.09 19.43
C ASP A 492 -41.49 12.63 20.15
N PHE A 493 -42.55 11.82 20.27
CA PHE A 493 -43.79 12.18 20.96
C PHE A 493 -43.76 11.87 22.45
N TYR A 494 -43.96 12.86 23.30
CA TYR A 494 -44.09 12.68 24.74
C TYR A 494 -45.56 12.39 25.07
N GLY A 495 -45.92 11.11 25.12
CA GLY A 495 -47.30 10.69 25.39
C GLY A 495 -47.57 10.27 26.85
N PRO A 496 -48.80 9.80 27.15
CA PRO A 496 -49.21 9.47 28.53
C PRO A 496 -48.35 8.37 29.17
N VAL A 497 -47.84 7.44 28.35
CA VAL A 497 -46.91 6.39 28.79
C VAL A 497 -45.57 7.00 29.22
N THR A 498 -45.00 7.90 28.41
CA THR A 498 -43.76 8.63 28.74
C THR A 498 -43.93 9.47 30.00
N ALA A 499 -45.05 10.19 30.13
CA ALA A 499 -45.38 10.95 31.33
C ALA A 499 -45.47 10.07 32.58
N SER A 500 -46.09 8.89 32.48
CA SER A 500 -46.15 7.92 33.58
C SER A 500 -44.77 7.40 33.98
N LYS A 501 -43.85 7.24 33.02
CA LYS A 501 -42.48 6.76 33.26
C LYS A 501 -41.58 7.84 33.84
N VAL A 502 -41.76 9.09 33.44
CA VAL A 502 -41.13 10.22 34.12
C VAL A 502 -41.62 10.34 35.56
N LYS A 503 -42.92 10.14 35.84
CA LYS A 503 -43.42 10.07 37.24
C LYS A 503 -42.79 8.91 38.03
N GLU A 504 -42.54 7.77 37.39
CA GLU A 504 -41.85 6.64 38.01
C GLU A 504 -40.42 7.03 38.42
N PHE A 505 -39.68 7.67 37.51
CA PHE A 505 -38.33 8.19 37.76
C PHE A 505 -38.31 9.23 38.89
N GLN A 506 -39.18 10.23 38.82
CA GLN A 506 -39.26 11.31 39.80
C GLN A 506 -39.52 10.77 41.22
N ARG A 507 -40.42 9.79 41.38
CA ARG A 507 -40.65 9.11 42.67
C ARG A 507 -39.40 8.39 43.16
N ARG A 508 -38.68 7.70 42.26
CA ARG A 508 -37.50 6.91 42.61
C ARG A 508 -36.35 7.77 43.13
N TYR A 509 -36.19 8.99 42.63
CA TYR A 509 -35.11 9.90 43.00
C TYR A 509 -35.56 11.10 43.84
N ASN A 510 -36.74 11.00 44.45
CA ASN A 510 -37.29 11.97 45.39
C ASN A 510 -37.40 13.41 44.81
N LEU A 511 -37.80 13.50 43.54
CA LEU A 511 -38.09 14.74 42.81
C LEU A 511 -39.60 15.07 42.84
N THR A 512 -39.96 16.26 42.37
CA THR A 512 -41.38 16.63 42.14
C THR A 512 -42.03 15.67 41.14
N VAL A 513 -43.16 15.04 41.49
CA VAL A 513 -43.82 13.98 40.70
C VAL A 513 -44.95 14.55 39.84
N ASP A 514 -44.61 15.35 38.84
CA ASP A 514 -45.56 15.98 37.92
C ASP A 514 -45.63 15.29 36.55
N GLY A 515 -44.67 14.41 36.24
CA GLY A 515 -44.54 13.76 34.94
C GLY A 515 -43.98 14.65 33.84
N ILE A 516 -43.36 15.76 34.24
CA ILE A 516 -42.69 16.73 33.38
C ILE A 516 -41.18 16.51 33.48
N ALA A 517 -40.53 16.24 32.35
CA ALA A 517 -39.07 16.18 32.28
C ALA A 517 -38.50 17.60 32.11
N GLY A 518 -38.63 18.39 33.17
CA GLY A 518 -37.99 19.70 33.31
C GLY A 518 -36.52 19.58 33.71
N LYS A 519 -35.86 20.73 33.87
CA LYS A 519 -34.41 20.83 34.15
C LYS A 519 -33.95 19.93 35.31
N GLU A 520 -34.64 19.95 36.45
CA GLU A 520 -34.29 19.13 37.62
C GLU A 520 -34.37 17.61 37.32
N THR A 521 -35.41 17.19 36.62
CA THR A 521 -35.58 15.80 36.15
C THR A 521 -34.46 15.39 35.20
N LEU A 522 -34.12 16.26 34.23
CA LEU A 522 -33.11 15.98 33.21
C LEU A 522 -31.69 15.99 33.78
N ASP A 523 -31.36 16.96 34.64
CA ASP A 523 -30.05 17.04 35.31
C ASP A 523 -29.85 15.83 36.23
N LYS A 524 -30.89 15.41 36.97
CA LYS A 524 -30.81 14.19 37.80
C LYS A 524 -30.69 12.93 36.97
N LEU A 525 -31.38 12.87 35.82
CA LEU A 525 -31.29 11.75 34.89
C LEU A 525 -29.87 11.63 34.32
N GLN A 526 -29.27 12.74 33.92
CA GLN A 526 -27.87 12.79 33.49
C GLN A 526 -26.87 12.44 34.61
N GLU A 527 -27.11 12.90 35.84
CA GLU A 527 -26.30 12.54 37.01
C GLU A 527 -26.31 11.03 37.26
N VAL A 528 -27.48 10.39 37.16
CA VAL A 528 -27.65 8.93 37.34
C VAL A 528 -27.03 8.14 36.17
N MET A 529 -27.01 8.72 34.97
CA MET A 529 -26.33 8.15 33.79
C MET A 529 -24.81 8.34 33.79
N GLY A 530 -24.26 9.15 34.70
CA GLY A 530 -22.87 9.64 34.71
C GLY A 530 -21.77 8.61 35.03
N GLU A 531 -21.89 7.34 34.63
CA GLU A 531 -20.72 6.47 34.49
C GLU A 531 -19.94 6.92 33.23
N ALA A 532 -18.68 7.31 33.39
CA ALA A 532 -17.85 7.77 32.27
C ALA A 532 -17.77 6.69 31.17
N ILE A 533 -17.91 7.08 29.89
CA ILE A 533 -17.73 6.15 28.77
C ILE A 533 -16.33 5.53 28.85
N PRO A 534 -16.20 4.20 28.95
CA PRO A 534 -14.91 3.58 29.17
C PRO A 534 -14.05 3.64 27.91
N ALA A 535 -12.78 4.00 28.09
CA ALA A 535 -11.80 3.92 27.00
C ALA A 535 -11.71 2.49 26.45
N PRO A 536 -11.53 2.30 25.13
CA PRO A 536 -11.24 3.32 24.10
C PRO A 536 -12.46 4.02 23.49
N PHE A 537 -13.68 3.76 23.97
CA PHE A 537 -14.88 4.39 23.44
C PHE A 537 -15.00 5.84 23.89
N LYS A 538 -15.64 6.67 23.07
CA LYS A 538 -15.71 8.12 23.28
C LYS A 538 -17.14 8.65 23.45
N ARG A 539 -18.14 7.83 23.09
CA ARG A 539 -19.55 8.17 23.12
C ARG A 539 -20.43 6.91 23.15
N ILE A 540 -21.70 7.11 23.45
CA ILE A 540 -22.76 6.13 23.27
C ILE A 540 -22.98 5.89 21.77
N MET A 541 -23.27 4.65 21.38
CA MET A 541 -23.54 4.27 19.99
C MET A 541 -24.84 3.46 19.87
N GLN A 542 -25.63 3.75 18.84
CA GLN A 542 -26.95 3.15 18.57
C GLN A 542 -27.19 2.99 17.07
N LEU A 543 -28.34 2.45 16.67
CA LEU A 543 -28.74 2.33 15.26
C LEU A 543 -28.50 3.65 14.50
N GLU A 544 -27.96 3.55 13.29
CA GLU A 544 -27.56 4.66 12.40
C GLU A 544 -26.32 5.45 12.85
N THR A 545 -25.72 5.13 14.00
CA THR A 545 -24.44 5.74 14.40
C THR A 545 -23.34 5.36 13.40
N THR A 546 -22.50 6.32 13.02
CA THR A 546 -21.37 6.09 12.12
C THR A 546 -20.05 6.55 12.74
N GLY A 547 -18.96 5.82 12.52
CA GLY A 547 -17.62 6.20 12.97
C GLY A 547 -16.68 5.03 13.22
N GLU A 548 -15.39 5.33 13.46
CA GLU A 548 -14.36 4.33 13.80
C GLU A 548 -14.62 3.64 15.14
N ASP A 549 -15.31 4.32 16.05
CA ASP A 549 -15.78 3.76 17.32
C ASP A 549 -16.84 2.67 17.12
N VAL A 550 -17.67 2.78 16.08
CA VAL A 550 -18.62 1.73 15.68
C VAL A 550 -17.91 0.50 15.13
N ARG A 551 -16.88 0.70 14.30
CA ARG A 551 -16.04 -0.39 13.81
C ARG A 551 -15.40 -1.14 14.98
N LEU A 552 -14.86 -0.38 15.93
CA LEU A 552 -14.26 -0.91 17.15
C LEU A 552 -15.28 -1.68 18.00
N LEU A 553 -16.51 -1.18 18.14
CA LEU A 553 -17.60 -1.88 18.83
C LEU A 553 -17.91 -3.23 18.17
N GLN A 554 -18.06 -3.25 16.84
CA GLN A 554 -18.32 -4.46 16.08
C GLN A 554 -17.16 -5.46 16.21
N THR A 555 -15.92 -4.98 16.19
CA THR A 555 -14.73 -5.80 16.49
C THR A 555 -14.84 -6.41 17.88
N TYR A 556 -15.18 -5.62 18.91
CA TYR A 556 -15.25 -6.12 20.29
C TYR A 556 -16.37 -7.14 20.49
N LEU A 557 -17.51 -6.96 19.81
CA LEU A 557 -18.60 -7.93 19.79
C LEU A 557 -18.16 -9.24 19.13
N ASN A 558 -17.51 -9.18 17.96
CA ASN A 558 -16.96 -10.37 17.29
C ASN A 558 -15.98 -11.12 18.19
N GLU A 559 -15.05 -10.41 18.84
CA GLU A 559 -14.04 -10.97 19.74
C GLU A 559 -14.66 -11.58 21.01
N ALA A 560 -15.75 -11.00 21.51
CA ALA A 560 -16.53 -11.55 22.61
C ALA A 560 -17.41 -12.75 22.20
N GLY A 561 -17.33 -13.21 20.94
CA GLY A 561 -18.10 -14.35 20.41
C GLY A 561 -19.43 -13.99 19.77
N PHE A 562 -19.81 -12.71 19.76
CA PHE A 562 -21.05 -12.20 19.18
C PHE A 562 -20.80 -11.72 17.75
N LYS A 563 -20.56 -12.68 16.84
CA LYS A 563 -20.28 -12.41 15.42
C LYS A 563 -21.34 -11.49 14.81
N VAL A 564 -20.93 -10.27 14.46
CA VAL A 564 -21.70 -9.23 13.78
C VAL A 564 -21.53 -9.36 12.28
N VAL A 565 -20.28 -9.21 11.79
CA VAL A 565 -19.87 -9.32 10.38
C VAL A 565 -18.42 -9.79 10.33
N ASP A 566 -18.00 -10.50 9.28
CA ASP A 566 -16.60 -10.95 9.14
C ASP A 566 -15.61 -9.78 9.01
N GLN A 567 -16.06 -8.66 8.46
CA GLN A 567 -15.29 -7.42 8.31
C GLN A 567 -16.04 -6.25 8.96
N PRO A 568 -15.65 -5.83 10.18
CA PRO A 568 -16.26 -4.69 10.87
C PRO A 568 -16.29 -3.41 10.02
N THR A 569 -17.44 -2.74 10.02
CA THR A 569 -17.73 -1.52 9.26
C THR A 569 -17.84 -0.31 10.20
N THR A 570 -17.87 0.90 9.66
CA THR A 570 -18.11 2.12 10.45
C THR A 570 -19.60 2.40 10.68
N TYR A 571 -20.52 1.54 10.20
CA TYR A 571 -21.96 1.78 10.26
C TYR A 571 -22.64 0.86 11.27
N TYR A 572 -23.38 1.46 12.20
CA TYR A 572 -24.14 0.75 13.23
C TYR A 572 -25.53 0.41 12.67
N GLY A 573 -25.60 -0.67 11.90
CA GLY A 573 -26.84 -1.14 11.29
C GLY A 573 -27.66 -2.06 12.20
N THR A 574 -28.79 -2.55 11.66
CA THR A 574 -29.71 -3.46 12.35
C THR A 574 -29.03 -4.73 12.85
N GLN A 575 -28.05 -5.26 12.11
CA GLN A 575 -27.28 -6.43 12.55
C GLN A 575 -26.45 -6.13 13.81
N THR A 576 -25.78 -4.98 13.86
CA THR A 576 -25.04 -4.53 15.04
C THR A 576 -25.96 -4.30 16.23
N ALA A 577 -27.10 -3.64 16.01
CA ALA A 577 -28.11 -3.43 17.06
C ALA A 577 -28.63 -4.76 17.63
N ASN A 578 -28.93 -5.73 16.78
CA ASN A 578 -29.36 -7.06 17.20
C ASN A 578 -28.28 -7.80 18.00
N LYS A 579 -27.01 -7.68 17.60
CA LYS A 579 -25.89 -8.30 18.33
C LYS A 579 -25.59 -7.61 19.65
N VAL A 580 -25.78 -6.30 19.73
CA VAL A 580 -25.72 -5.58 21.02
C VAL A 580 -26.88 -5.99 21.92
N LYS A 581 -28.11 -6.16 21.40
CA LYS A 581 -29.24 -6.70 22.18
C LYS A 581 -28.95 -8.10 22.70
N GLU A 582 -28.40 -8.97 21.86
CA GLU A 582 -28.01 -10.34 22.24
C GLU A 582 -26.92 -10.33 23.34
N PHE A 583 -25.88 -9.50 23.17
CA PHE A 583 -24.83 -9.29 24.16
C PHE A 583 -25.40 -8.80 25.49
N GLN A 584 -26.27 -7.78 25.46
CA GLN A 584 -26.92 -7.22 26.63
C GLN A 584 -27.77 -8.26 27.36
N GLN A 585 -28.58 -9.01 26.61
CA GLN A 585 -29.41 -10.08 27.16
C GLN A 585 -28.58 -11.16 27.87
N GLN A 586 -27.48 -11.60 27.26
CA GLN A 586 -26.59 -12.62 27.86
C GLN A 586 -25.83 -12.11 29.09
N ASN A 587 -25.63 -10.80 29.21
CA ASN A 587 -24.86 -10.19 30.28
C ASN A 587 -25.72 -9.50 31.36
N GLY A 588 -27.03 -9.75 31.37
CA GLY A 588 -27.96 -9.22 32.38
C GLY A 588 -28.20 -7.71 32.27
N LEU A 589 -27.99 -7.14 31.08
CA LEU A 589 -28.29 -5.75 30.75
C LEU A 589 -29.64 -5.65 30.03
N THR A 590 -30.21 -4.43 29.96
CA THR A 590 -31.42 -4.16 29.18
C THR A 590 -31.12 -4.34 27.68
N PRO A 591 -31.81 -5.24 26.94
CA PRO A 591 -31.53 -5.51 25.52
C PRO A 591 -32.17 -4.46 24.60
N ASN A 592 -31.75 -3.21 24.75
CA ASN A 592 -32.25 -2.07 23.97
C ASN A 592 -31.46 -1.84 22.66
N GLY A 593 -30.29 -2.46 22.51
CA GLY A 593 -29.45 -2.31 21.31
C GLY A 593 -28.68 -1.00 21.27
N VAL A 594 -28.57 -0.31 22.41
CA VAL A 594 -27.76 0.90 22.59
C VAL A 594 -26.50 0.52 23.35
N ALA A 595 -25.33 0.76 22.76
CA ALA A 595 -24.04 0.56 23.42
C ALA A 595 -23.71 1.76 24.33
N ASP A 596 -24.37 1.79 25.49
CA ASP A 596 -24.16 2.76 26.57
C ASP A 596 -22.94 2.43 27.45
N ALA A 597 -22.62 3.29 28.43
CA ALA A 597 -21.44 3.13 29.28
C ALA A 597 -21.35 1.74 29.95
N ARG A 598 -22.47 1.22 30.45
CA ARG A 598 -22.55 -0.10 31.09
C ARG A 598 -22.37 -1.23 30.10
N THR A 599 -22.98 -1.12 28.92
CA THR A 599 -22.83 -2.08 27.84
C THR A 599 -21.38 -2.13 27.35
N LEU A 600 -20.75 -0.97 27.15
CA LEU A 600 -19.36 -0.86 26.74
C LEU A 600 -18.41 -1.39 27.81
N GLN A 601 -18.65 -1.09 29.09
CA GLN A 601 -17.83 -1.60 30.19
C GLN A 601 -17.93 -3.12 30.32
N LYS A 602 -19.14 -3.69 30.23
CA LYS A 602 -19.34 -5.14 30.22
C LYS A 602 -18.70 -5.79 29.00
N LEU A 603 -18.76 -5.15 27.84
CA LEU A 603 -18.15 -5.66 26.61
C LEU A 603 -16.64 -5.69 26.72
N ILE A 604 -16.03 -4.65 27.29
CA ILE A 604 -14.59 -4.62 27.60
C ILE A 604 -14.23 -5.79 28.53
N THR A 605 -14.96 -6.01 29.62
CA THR A 605 -14.67 -7.10 30.57
C THR A 605 -14.93 -8.50 29.97
N ALA A 606 -16.00 -8.68 29.21
CA ALA A 606 -16.30 -9.94 28.52
C ALA A 606 -15.23 -10.29 27.49
N ARG A 607 -14.73 -9.27 26.78
CA ARG A 607 -13.57 -9.36 25.90
C ARG A 607 -12.28 -9.62 26.67
N GLU A 608 -12.04 -8.97 27.80
CA GLU A 608 -10.84 -9.19 28.64
C GLU A 608 -10.73 -10.66 29.07
N GLY A 609 -11.85 -11.35 29.36
CA GLY A 609 -11.85 -12.80 29.59
C GLY A 609 -11.46 -13.67 28.38
N VAL A 610 -11.54 -13.13 27.16
CA VAL A 610 -11.08 -13.76 25.89
C VAL A 610 -9.66 -13.30 25.53
N VAL A 611 -9.31 -12.04 25.79
CA VAL A 611 -8.00 -11.40 25.51
C VAL A 611 -6.94 -11.78 26.55
N GLU A 612 -7.32 -12.16 27.77
CA GLU A 612 -6.41 -12.80 28.75
C GLU A 612 -5.79 -14.10 28.22
N LYS A 613 -6.35 -14.68 27.15
CA LYS A 613 -5.73 -15.84 26.49
C LYS A 613 -4.55 -15.45 25.61
N ILE A 614 -4.47 -14.23 25.05
CA ILE A 614 -3.37 -13.85 24.14
C ILE A 614 -2.10 -13.53 24.94
N SER A 615 -1.17 -14.48 24.97
CA SER A 615 0.10 -14.36 25.68
C SER A 615 1.21 -13.72 24.84
N SER A 616 1.11 -13.80 23.51
CA SER A 616 2.15 -13.32 22.59
C SER A 616 1.59 -12.93 21.22
N PHE A 617 2.42 -12.32 20.38
CA PHE A 617 2.11 -12.00 18.99
C PHE A 617 3.12 -12.68 18.08
N ARG A 618 2.64 -13.46 17.11
CA ARG A 618 3.44 -14.03 16.04
C ARG A 618 3.59 -13.00 14.93
N ILE A 619 4.84 -12.70 14.59
CA ILE A 619 5.23 -11.83 13.50
C ILE A 619 5.82 -12.70 12.40
N THR A 620 5.17 -12.76 11.25
CA THR A 620 5.61 -13.60 10.14
C THR A 620 6.24 -12.72 9.07
N VAL A 621 7.52 -12.94 8.76
CA VAL A 621 8.39 -12.05 7.98
C VAL A 621 8.78 -12.73 6.66
N LYS A 622 8.87 -11.93 5.60
CA LYS A 622 9.36 -12.32 4.27
C LYS A 622 10.45 -11.37 3.79
N GLY A 623 11.48 -11.88 3.11
CA GLY A 623 12.65 -11.10 2.69
C GLY A 623 13.66 -10.87 3.83
N TYR A 624 14.74 -10.15 3.50
CA TYR A 624 15.85 -9.90 4.42
C TYR A 624 16.55 -8.56 4.10
N GLY A 625 16.40 -7.59 5.01
CA GLY A 625 16.93 -6.23 4.90
C GLY A 625 15.86 -5.16 4.70
N HIS A 626 16.26 -3.95 4.30
CA HIS A 626 15.33 -2.81 4.22
C HIS A 626 14.47 -2.77 2.95
N SER A 627 14.79 -3.60 1.94
CA SER A 627 14.02 -3.77 0.70
C SER A 627 13.92 -2.55 -0.22
N VAL A 628 14.76 -1.53 -0.03
CA VAL A 628 14.82 -0.34 -0.91
C VAL A 628 16.01 -0.50 -1.85
N GLY A 629 15.86 -0.12 -3.12
CA GLY A 629 16.95 -0.21 -4.09
C GLY A 629 17.29 -1.66 -4.44
N MET A 630 18.57 -1.96 -4.60
CA MET A 630 19.01 -3.23 -5.15
C MET A 630 18.87 -4.40 -4.17
N THR A 631 18.33 -5.52 -4.63
CA THR A 631 18.41 -6.79 -3.90
C THR A 631 19.59 -7.63 -4.40
N GLN A 632 20.33 -8.26 -3.51
CA GLN A 632 21.50 -9.06 -3.89
C GLN A 632 21.07 -10.36 -4.57
N TRP A 633 20.03 -11.02 -4.05
CA TRP A 633 19.48 -12.23 -4.65
C TRP A 633 18.78 -11.99 -5.99
N GLY A 634 18.04 -10.89 -6.12
CA GLY A 634 17.44 -10.53 -7.41
C GLY A 634 18.47 -10.09 -8.44
N ALA A 635 19.49 -9.32 -8.04
CA ALA A 635 20.64 -9.01 -8.92
C ALA A 635 21.37 -10.28 -9.38
N TYR A 636 21.54 -11.27 -8.50
CA TYR A 636 22.08 -12.58 -8.87
C TYR A 636 21.19 -13.29 -9.89
N GLY A 637 19.87 -13.36 -9.65
CA GLY A 637 18.93 -13.98 -10.58
C GLY A 637 18.93 -13.33 -11.97
N MET A 638 19.01 -12.00 -12.04
CA MET A 638 19.13 -11.27 -13.31
C MET A 638 20.46 -11.58 -14.00
N ALA A 639 21.57 -11.56 -13.27
CA ALA A 639 22.89 -11.86 -13.82
C ALA A 639 23.01 -13.31 -14.29
N ALA A 640 22.40 -14.25 -13.57
CA ALA A 640 22.28 -15.66 -13.97
C ALA A 640 21.40 -15.83 -15.21
N SER A 641 20.43 -14.94 -15.41
CA SER A 641 19.58 -14.87 -16.61
C SER A 641 20.23 -14.11 -17.78
N GLY A 642 21.52 -13.75 -17.67
CA GLY A 642 22.28 -13.15 -18.77
C GLY A 642 22.21 -11.62 -18.88
N HIS A 643 21.56 -10.93 -17.95
CA HIS A 643 21.51 -9.46 -17.95
C HIS A 643 22.90 -8.86 -17.71
N THR A 644 23.16 -7.72 -18.35
CA THR A 644 24.39 -6.95 -18.12
C THR A 644 24.35 -6.24 -16.77
N TYR A 645 25.49 -5.79 -16.24
CA TYR A 645 25.49 -5.07 -14.96
C TYR A 645 24.80 -3.71 -15.08
N GLU A 646 24.82 -3.10 -16.27
CA GLU A 646 24.11 -1.88 -16.59
C GLU A 646 22.58 -2.09 -16.57
N ASP A 647 22.09 -3.20 -17.12
CA ASP A 647 20.67 -3.55 -17.09
C ASP A 647 20.18 -3.73 -15.65
N ILE A 648 20.97 -4.45 -14.83
CA ILE A 648 20.64 -4.72 -13.43
C ILE A 648 20.61 -3.43 -12.61
N LEU A 649 21.60 -2.56 -12.77
CA LEU A 649 21.63 -1.27 -12.05
C LEU A 649 20.47 -0.36 -12.46
N LYS A 650 20.15 -0.27 -13.76
CA LYS A 650 18.98 0.50 -14.25
C LYS A 650 17.66 -0.10 -13.78
N TYR A 651 17.61 -1.42 -13.62
CA TYR A 651 16.45 -2.10 -13.07
C TYR A 651 16.21 -1.68 -11.63
N TYR A 652 17.20 -1.71 -10.75
CA TYR A 652 16.99 -1.35 -9.34
C TYR A 652 17.01 0.16 -9.05
N TYR A 653 17.67 0.95 -9.88
CA TYR A 653 17.80 2.40 -9.71
C TYR A 653 17.16 3.15 -10.90
N THR A 654 15.90 3.55 -10.75
CA THR A 654 15.08 4.12 -11.84
C THR A 654 15.64 5.42 -12.41
N GLY A 655 15.71 5.52 -13.74
CA GLY A 655 16.13 6.75 -14.42
C GLY A 655 17.60 7.12 -14.18
N THR A 656 18.41 6.16 -13.73
CA THR A 656 19.85 6.37 -13.50
C THR A 656 20.68 5.99 -14.72
N GLY A 657 21.89 6.53 -14.77
CA GLY A 657 22.92 6.16 -15.74
C GLY A 657 24.24 5.88 -15.04
N ILE A 658 25.16 5.24 -15.74
CA ILE A 658 26.54 5.06 -15.28
C ILE A 658 27.37 6.24 -15.78
N GLY A 659 28.19 6.80 -14.90
CA GLY A 659 29.14 7.84 -15.25
C GLY A 659 30.48 7.64 -14.55
N MET A 660 31.47 8.45 -14.94
CA MET A 660 32.83 8.35 -14.41
C MET A 660 33.09 9.38 -13.31
N ARG A 661 33.87 8.98 -12.31
CA ARG A 661 34.48 9.82 -11.28
C ARG A 661 35.95 9.47 -11.15
N ASP A 662 36.78 10.49 -10.93
CA ASP A 662 38.18 10.24 -10.61
C ASP A 662 38.29 9.67 -9.19
N THR A 663 38.66 8.40 -9.11
CA THR A 663 38.87 7.69 -7.85
C THR A 663 40.35 7.54 -7.49
N SER A 664 41.26 8.04 -8.32
CA SER A 664 42.71 7.82 -8.18
C SER A 664 43.27 8.38 -6.87
N ASN A 665 42.71 9.51 -6.42
CA ASN A 665 43.11 10.19 -5.19
C ASN A 665 42.01 10.21 -4.13
N GLN A 666 40.95 9.42 -4.31
CA GLN A 666 39.83 9.42 -3.39
C GLN A 666 40.05 8.42 -2.26
N ASN A 667 40.39 8.94 -1.08
CA ASN A 667 40.53 8.14 0.14
C ASN A 667 39.18 7.99 0.85
N VAL A 668 39.02 6.82 1.47
CA VAL A 668 37.92 6.45 2.36
C VAL A 668 38.46 6.34 3.78
N ARG A 669 37.75 6.90 4.76
CA ARG A 669 38.05 6.81 6.19
C ARG A 669 37.06 5.87 6.87
N VAL A 670 37.48 4.65 7.18
CA VAL A 670 36.61 3.61 7.77
C VAL A 670 36.84 3.52 9.27
N LEU A 671 35.80 3.72 10.09
CA LEU A 671 35.92 3.57 11.54
C LEU A 671 35.92 2.07 11.91
N LEU A 672 37.04 1.58 12.45
CA LEU A 672 37.23 0.18 12.85
C LEU A 672 36.98 -0.05 14.35
N ALA A 673 37.23 0.98 15.17
CA ALA A 673 36.96 0.91 16.60
C ALA A 673 36.69 2.30 17.17
N GLU A 674 35.70 2.39 18.06
CA GLU A 674 35.30 3.63 18.71
C GLU A 674 35.32 3.44 20.24
N LYS A 675 35.77 4.48 20.94
CA LYS A 675 35.81 4.57 22.41
C LYS A 675 36.42 3.34 23.11
N LYS A 676 37.57 2.86 22.62
CA LYS A 676 38.32 1.75 23.22
C LYS A 676 39.29 2.22 24.30
N ASP A 677 39.49 1.37 25.31
CA ASP A 677 40.50 1.58 26.34
C ASP A 677 41.92 1.30 25.85
N VAL A 678 42.05 0.25 25.03
CA VAL A 678 43.32 -0.25 24.52
C VAL A 678 43.15 -0.64 23.06
N LEU A 679 44.15 -0.34 22.24
CA LEU A 679 44.29 -0.86 20.88
C LEU A 679 45.59 -1.67 20.77
N SER A 680 45.57 -2.76 20.00
CA SER A 680 46.74 -3.56 19.69
C SER A 680 46.88 -3.69 18.18
N ILE A 681 48.00 -3.20 17.65
CA ILE A 681 48.26 -3.07 16.21
C ILE A 681 49.62 -3.67 15.89
N SER A 682 49.74 -4.36 14.77
CA SER A 682 51.02 -4.84 14.23
C SER A 682 51.07 -4.68 12.72
N SER A 683 52.19 -5.02 12.09
CA SER A 683 52.33 -5.04 10.63
C SER A 683 53.24 -6.18 10.18
N ASN A 684 53.06 -6.66 8.95
CA ASN A 684 53.99 -7.63 8.34
C ASN A 684 55.26 -6.98 7.78
N GLN A 685 55.31 -5.64 7.74
CA GLN A 685 56.47 -4.84 7.33
C GLN A 685 56.95 -3.96 8.48
N PRO A 686 58.14 -3.33 8.40
CA PRO A 686 58.49 -2.26 9.32
C PRO A 686 57.44 -1.15 9.20
N TYR A 687 57.04 -0.55 10.32
CA TYR A 687 55.94 0.41 10.34
C TYR A 687 56.22 1.57 11.29
N GLN A 688 55.76 2.75 10.89
CA GLN A 688 55.88 3.99 11.63
C GLN A 688 54.67 4.16 12.54
N VAL A 689 54.90 4.66 13.75
CA VAL A 689 53.88 5.06 14.73
C VAL A 689 54.25 6.46 15.21
N GLY A 690 53.61 7.48 14.63
CA GLY A 690 54.13 8.85 14.70
C GLY A 690 55.54 8.92 14.09
N ASP A 691 56.49 9.46 14.84
CA ASP A 691 57.89 9.63 14.39
C ASP A 691 58.80 8.42 14.72
N LYS A 692 58.23 7.28 15.12
CA LYS A 692 58.97 6.09 15.54
C LYS A 692 58.74 4.91 14.63
N GLU A 693 59.83 4.29 14.18
CA GLU A 693 59.80 3.05 13.42
C GLU A 693 59.83 1.83 14.35
N PHE A 694 58.97 0.85 14.07
CA PHE A 694 58.94 -0.44 14.73
C PHE A 694 59.18 -1.58 13.74
N LEU A 695 59.74 -2.67 14.27
CA LEU A 695 60.09 -3.86 13.49
C LEU A 695 58.82 -4.63 13.05
N PRO A 696 58.89 -5.37 11.93
CA PRO A 696 57.81 -6.26 11.50
C PRO A 696 57.37 -7.22 12.60
N GLN A 697 56.09 -7.60 12.58
CA GLN A 697 55.46 -8.60 13.46
C GLN A 697 55.54 -8.29 14.97
N THR A 698 56.00 -7.09 15.35
CA THR A 698 55.91 -6.60 16.73
C THR A 698 54.53 -6.01 16.97
N THR A 699 54.00 -6.20 18.19
CA THR A 699 52.72 -5.62 18.60
C THR A 699 52.94 -4.29 19.30
N THR A 700 52.31 -3.25 18.78
CA THR A 700 52.17 -1.94 19.40
C THR A 700 50.86 -1.89 20.17
N THR A 701 50.94 -1.72 21.48
CA THR A 701 49.79 -1.46 22.35
C THR A 701 49.64 0.03 22.61
N ILE A 702 48.43 0.56 22.50
CA ILE A 702 48.14 1.99 22.64
C ILE A 702 47.06 2.18 23.70
N LYS A 703 47.29 3.11 24.62
CA LYS A 703 46.34 3.56 25.67
C LYS A 703 46.26 5.09 25.67
N TYR A 704 45.18 5.66 26.17
CA TYR A 704 45.09 7.10 26.42
C TYR A 704 44.99 7.36 27.93
N LEU A 705 46.05 7.91 28.52
CA LEU A 705 46.17 8.11 29.97
C LEU A 705 46.69 9.52 30.24
N ASN A 706 46.05 10.23 31.18
CA ASN A 706 46.47 11.57 31.63
C ASN A 706 46.69 12.57 30.47
N GLY A 707 45.80 12.55 29.48
CA GLY A 707 45.86 13.44 28.31
C GLY A 707 46.93 13.07 27.27
N LYS A 708 47.54 11.89 27.36
CA LYS A 708 48.61 11.43 26.46
C LYS A 708 48.33 10.05 25.91
N PHE A 709 48.75 9.82 24.66
CA PHE A 709 48.82 8.48 24.09
C PHE A 709 50.07 7.78 24.63
N VAL A 710 49.86 6.67 25.33
CA VAL A 710 50.93 5.79 25.83
C VAL A 710 51.06 4.62 24.88
N ILE A 711 52.23 4.49 24.26
CA ILE A 711 52.52 3.54 23.19
C ILE A 711 53.60 2.57 23.68
N GLU A 712 53.27 1.29 23.74
CA GLU A 712 54.15 0.22 24.21
C GLU A 712 54.46 -0.74 23.06
N ASN A 713 55.74 -0.94 22.74
CA ASN A 713 56.20 -1.92 21.75
C ASN A 713 57.54 -2.52 22.18
N SER A 714 57.67 -3.85 22.12
CA SER A 714 58.89 -4.59 22.49
C SER A 714 59.49 -4.17 23.86
N GLY A 715 58.63 -3.96 24.86
CA GLY A 715 59.03 -3.56 26.22
C GLY A 715 59.47 -2.10 26.37
N LYS A 716 59.43 -1.29 25.31
CA LYS A 716 59.71 0.15 25.35
C LYS A 716 58.41 0.95 25.35
N THR A 717 58.39 2.05 26.10
CA THR A 717 57.23 2.95 26.22
C THR A 717 57.57 4.32 25.61
N TYR A 718 56.63 4.85 24.83
CA TYR A 718 56.70 6.17 24.21
C TYR A 718 55.40 6.94 24.49
N GLN A 719 55.47 8.27 24.46
CA GLN A 719 54.31 9.13 24.67
C GLN A 719 54.15 10.12 23.53
N LEU A 720 52.91 10.28 23.05
CA LEU A 720 52.51 11.34 22.12
C LEU A 720 51.38 12.17 22.75
N THR A 721 51.32 13.46 22.42
CA THR A 721 50.31 14.39 22.95
C THR A 721 49.20 14.71 21.93
N THR A 722 49.41 14.39 20.65
CA THR A 722 48.48 14.68 19.56
C THR A 722 48.08 13.39 18.84
N PRO A 723 46.91 13.35 18.18
CA PRO A 723 46.55 12.28 17.26
C PRO A 723 47.66 12.02 16.23
N PHE A 724 47.81 10.77 15.79
CA PHE A 724 48.89 10.34 14.89
C PHE A 724 48.44 9.23 13.94
N GLN A 725 49.27 8.96 12.94
CA GLN A 725 49.06 7.89 11.96
C GLN A 725 50.02 6.73 12.22
N ILE A 726 49.61 5.55 11.76
CA ILE A 726 50.40 4.33 11.69
C ILE A 726 50.41 3.90 10.22
N SER A 727 51.60 3.74 9.66
CA SER A 727 51.79 3.40 8.26
C SER A 727 52.99 2.50 8.07
N GLN A 728 52.89 1.57 7.14
CA GLN A 728 53.98 0.69 6.73
C GLN A 728 55.07 1.49 6.02
N ALA A 729 56.34 1.15 6.24
CA ALA A 729 57.47 1.76 5.53
C ALA A 729 57.56 1.35 4.05
N LYS A 730 56.90 0.24 3.69
CA LYS A 730 56.80 -0.34 2.35
C LYS A 730 55.41 -0.92 2.16
N GLU A 731 55.07 -1.29 0.93
CA GLU A 731 53.82 -1.98 0.62
C GLU A 731 53.64 -3.24 1.49
N GLY A 732 52.49 -3.34 2.18
CA GLY A 732 52.22 -4.35 3.19
C GLY A 732 50.87 -4.11 3.87
N VAL A 733 50.60 -4.81 4.96
CA VAL A 733 49.32 -4.75 5.70
C VAL A 733 49.52 -4.40 7.18
N LEU A 734 48.53 -3.74 7.76
CA LEU A 734 48.38 -3.55 9.20
C LEU A 734 47.42 -4.59 9.76
N TYR A 735 47.65 -5.04 10.98
CA TYR A 735 46.79 -5.99 11.68
C TYR A 735 46.05 -5.31 12.82
N PHE A 736 44.76 -5.59 12.92
CA PHE A 736 43.92 -5.23 14.06
C PHE A 736 42.85 -6.31 14.25
N ASN A 737 42.67 -6.81 15.48
CA ASN A 737 41.73 -7.90 15.81
C ASN A 737 41.81 -9.10 14.85
N ASN A 738 43.02 -9.61 14.59
CA ASN A 738 43.31 -10.74 13.69
C ASN A 738 42.90 -10.53 12.22
N LYS A 739 42.49 -9.32 11.82
CA LYS A 739 42.20 -8.94 10.44
C LYS A 739 43.34 -8.13 9.84
N GLN A 740 43.52 -8.26 8.53
CA GLN A 740 44.53 -7.55 7.75
C GLN A 740 43.91 -6.34 7.05
N TYR A 741 44.60 -5.21 7.04
CA TYR A 741 44.12 -3.97 6.43
C TYR A 741 45.20 -3.35 5.57
N GLU A 742 44.81 -2.91 4.38
CA GLU A 742 45.63 -2.04 3.53
C GLU A 742 45.51 -0.57 3.96
N GLY A 743 46.41 0.26 3.44
CA GLY A 743 46.46 1.69 3.76
C GLY A 743 47.01 1.96 5.15
N THR A 744 46.60 3.07 5.75
CA THR A 744 47.12 3.55 7.04
C THR A 744 46.05 3.52 8.13
N PHE A 745 46.46 3.58 9.39
CA PHE A 745 45.58 3.75 10.54
C PHE A 745 45.79 5.11 11.19
N SER A 746 44.71 5.82 11.49
CA SER A 746 44.75 7.03 12.31
C SER A 746 44.22 6.74 13.70
N ILE A 747 44.96 7.20 14.71
CA ILE A 747 44.59 7.07 16.12
C ILE A 747 44.19 8.45 16.65
N SER A 748 43.00 8.53 17.21
CA SER A 748 42.46 9.74 17.84
C SER A 748 41.68 9.39 19.10
N THR A 749 41.04 10.37 19.73
CA THR A 749 40.25 10.15 20.95
C THR A 749 38.92 10.86 20.92
N THR A 750 37.90 10.22 21.51
CA THR A 750 36.62 10.82 21.90
C THR A 750 36.38 10.47 23.36
N ASP A 751 36.01 11.43 24.21
CA ASP A 751 35.76 11.23 25.64
C ASP A 751 36.90 10.50 26.38
N ASN A 752 38.15 10.88 26.10
CA ASN A 752 39.37 10.23 26.62
C ASN A 752 39.51 8.73 26.31
N LYS A 753 38.78 8.23 25.31
CA LYS A 753 38.88 6.85 24.80
C LYS A 753 39.37 6.85 23.36
N LEU A 754 40.08 5.79 22.97
CA LEU A 754 40.73 5.67 21.66
C LEU A 754 39.73 5.35 20.55
N ASN A 755 39.95 5.98 19.40
CA ASN A 755 39.32 5.61 18.13
C ASN A 755 40.39 5.18 17.13
N LEU A 756 40.04 4.19 16.30
CA LEU A 756 40.85 3.67 15.20
C LEU A 756 40.09 3.84 13.89
N VAL A 757 40.70 4.55 12.94
CA VAL A 757 40.14 4.76 11.59
C VAL A 757 41.15 4.29 10.56
N ASN A 758 40.73 3.48 9.60
CA ASN A 758 41.54 3.03 8.46
C ASN A 758 41.36 3.97 7.27
N HIS A 759 42.46 4.41 6.68
CA HIS A 759 42.52 5.31 5.54
C HIS A 759 43.10 4.57 4.35
N LEU A 760 42.35 4.47 3.27
CA LEU A 760 42.77 3.77 2.05
C LEU A 760 42.05 4.32 0.81
N ASN A 761 42.65 4.11 -0.36
CA ASN A 761 42.01 4.45 -1.63
C ASN A 761 40.70 3.67 -1.81
N VAL A 762 39.69 4.30 -2.40
CA VAL A 762 38.36 3.70 -2.61
C VAL A 762 38.40 2.36 -3.35
N GLU A 763 39.29 2.16 -4.32
CA GLU A 763 39.38 0.89 -5.05
C GLU A 763 39.94 -0.24 -4.17
N ASN A 764 40.82 0.08 -3.21
CA ASN A 764 41.30 -0.89 -2.22
C ASN A 764 40.25 -1.16 -1.14
N TYR A 765 39.48 -0.14 -0.75
CA TYR A 765 38.32 -0.32 0.14
C TYR A 765 37.31 -1.32 -0.43
N LEU A 766 37.01 -1.24 -1.73
CA LEU A 766 36.06 -2.15 -2.39
C LEU A 766 36.51 -3.61 -2.33
N LYS A 767 37.82 -3.90 -2.34
CA LYS A 767 38.35 -5.27 -2.17
C LYS A 767 38.01 -5.87 -0.81
N GLY A 768 37.84 -5.03 0.20
CA GLY A 768 37.41 -5.43 1.55
C GLY A 768 35.91 -5.35 1.80
N VAL A 769 35.12 -4.86 0.83
CA VAL A 769 33.65 -4.76 0.92
C VAL A 769 32.97 -5.79 0.04
N VAL A 770 33.26 -5.80 -1.26
CA VAL A 770 32.51 -6.60 -2.24
C VAL A 770 32.48 -8.09 -1.86
N PRO A 771 33.61 -8.74 -1.48
CA PRO A 771 33.58 -10.16 -1.11
C PRO A 771 32.77 -10.50 0.15
N TYR A 772 32.42 -9.49 0.96
CA TYR A 772 31.69 -9.64 2.21
C TYR A 772 30.24 -9.14 2.13
N GLU A 773 29.91 -8.37 1.10
CA GLU A 773 28.53 -7.97 0.80
C GLU A 773 27.83 -8.94 -0.12
N ILE A 774 28.54 -9.54 -1.08
CA ILE A 774 27.95 -10.49 -2.02
C ILE A 774 28.63 -11.85 -1.96
N ILE A 775 27.83 -12.92 -2.08
CA ILE A 775 28.29 -14.29 -1.93
C ILE A 775 29.33 -14.62 -3.01
N PRO A 776 30.63 -14.82 -2.69
CA PRO A 776 31.66 -15.00 -3.70
C PRO A 776 31.48 -16.27 -4.54
N SER A 777 30.86 -17.31 -3.97
CA SER A 777 30.62 -18.57 -4.68
C SER A 777 29.55 -18.51 -5.77
N TRP A 778 28.81 -17.40 -5.89
CA TRP A 778 27.94 -17.16 -7.05
C TRP A 778 28.73 -16.93 -8.34
N ASP A 779 30.02 -16.59 -8.22
CA ASP A 779 31.04 -16.65 -9.27
C ASP A 779 30.68 -15.97 -10.60
N ASN A 780 29.88 -14.90 -10.54
CA ASN A 780 29.35 -14.19 -11.70
C ASN A 780 29.99 -12.79 -11.80
N LEU A 781 30.66 -12.51 -12.93
CA LEU A 781 31.39 -11.25 -13.13
C LEU A 781 30.47 -10.02 -13.18
N ASN A 782 29.34 -10.09 -13.91
CA ASN A 782 28.38 -8.98 -13.98
C ASN A 782 27.82 -8.66 -12.61
N LEU A 783 27.49 -9.68 -11.81
CA LEU A 783 27.03 -9.50 -10.45
C LEU A 783 28.05 -8.78 -9.56
N PHE A 784 29.33 -9.15 -9.66
CA PHE A 784 30.40 -8.45 -8.93
C PHE A 784 30.55 -7.01 -9.41
N LYS A 785 30.39 -6.72 -10.70
CA LYS A 785 30.37 -5.34 -11.23
C LYS A 785 29.19 -4.54 -10.65
N VAL A 786 27.99 -5.11 -10.64
CA VAL A 786 26.80 -4.51 -10.01
C VAL A 786 27.07 -4.12 -8.55
N GLN A 787 27.52 -5.06 -7.72
CA GLN A 787 27.81 -4.79 -6.31
C GLN A 787 28.93 -3.76 -6.16
N THR A 788 29.95 -3.80 -7.03
CA THR A 788 31.05 -2.84 -7.02
C THR A 788 30.56 -1.42 -7.29
N LEU A 789 29.78 -1.18 -8.35
CA LEU A 789 29.27 0.15 -8.67
C LEU A 789 28.34 0.68 -7.56
N ALA A 790 27.48 -0.19 -7.01
CA ALA A 790 26.62 0.18 -5.88
C ALA A 790 27.46 0.60 -4.67
N ALA A 791 28.44 -0.22 -4.27
CA ALA A 791 29.30 0.03 -3.12
C ALA A 791 30.21 1.26 -3.29
N ARG A 792 30.74 1.47 -4.50
CA ARG A 792 31.56 2.65 -4.86
C ARG A 792 30.72 3.91 -4.80
N THR A 793 29.53 3.90 -5.39
CA THR A 793 28.61 5.04 -5.39
C THR A 793 28.19 5.40 -3.96
N TYR A 794 27.86 4.39 -3.16
CA TYR A 794 27.50 4.55 -1.76
C TYR A 794 28.62 5.23 -0.95
N VAL A 795 29.85 4.70 -1.00
CA VAL A 795 30.95 5.25 -0.18
C VAL A 795 31.34 6.66 -0.61
N LEU A 796 31.29 6.97 -1.92
CA LEU A 796 31.52 8.33 -2.42
C LEU A 796 30.43 9.31 -1.95
N LYS A 797 29.18 8.85 -1.87
CA LYS A 797 28.08 9.64 -1.31
C LYS A 797 28.27 9.89 0.19
N GLU A 798 28.72 8.88 0.94
CA GLU A 798 28.99 9.03 2.37
C GLU A 798 30.19 9.94 2.66
N ILE A 799 31.24 9.92 1.83
CA ILE A 799 32.34 10.90 1.91
C ILE A 799 31.80 12.34 1.77
N GLN A 800 30.87 12.59 0.83
CA GLN A 800 30.25 13.91 0.68
C GLN A 800 29.42 14.32 1.91
N ARG A 801 28.73 13.38 2.55
CA ARG A 801 27.89 13.62 3.74
C ARG A 801 28.69 13.82 5.01
N ASN A 802 29.80 13.11 5.13
CA ASN A 802 30.56 12.98 6.37
C ASN A 802 31.87 13.79 6.36
N GLN A 803 31.98 14.80 5.49
CA GLN A 803 33.16 15.69 5.41
C GLN A 803 33.53 16.34 6.74
N SER A 804 32.55 16.67 7.59
CA SER A 804 32.79 17.26 8.91
C SER A 804 33.15 16.25 10.00
N LYS A 805 32.97 14.95 9.75
CA LYS A 805 33.32 13.88 10.68
C LYS A 805 34.78 13.46 10.50
N HIS A 806 35.31 12.78 11.52
CA HIS A 806 36.66 12.21 11.50
C HIS A 806 36.75 10.88 10.71
N PHE A 807 35.63 10.34 10.24
CA PHE A 807 35.51 9.15 9.40
C PHE A 807 34.31 9.28 8.46
N ASP A 808 34.28 8.47 7.41
CA ASP A 808 33.25 8.48 6.35
C ASP A 808 32.23 7.36 6.52
N VAL A 809 32.67 6.15 6.87
CA VAL A 809 31.82 4.94 6.95
C VAL A 809 32.19 4.06 8.13
N TYR A 810 31.22 3.27 8.60
CA TYR A 810 31.45 2.17 9.55
C TYR A 810 31.91 0.90 8.82
N ASP A 811 32.59 0.00 9.53
CA ASP A 811 33.02 -1.31 9.01
C ASP A 811 31.95 -2.42 9.09
N THR A 812 30.75 -2.07 9.56
CA THR A 812 29.61 -2.98 9.78
C THR A 812 28.43 -2.62 8.88
N VAL A 813 27.34 -3.39 8.97
CA VAL A 813 26.04 -3.16 8.31
C VAL A 813 25.41 -1.79 8.57
N ARG A 814 25.96 -0.98 9.48
CA ARG A 814 25.58 0.44 9.63
C ARG A 814 25.94 1.27 8.40
N SER A 815 26.95 0.83 7.66
CA SER A 815 27.32 1.36 6.35
C SER A 815 27.40 0.19 5.37
N GLN A 816 28.58 -0.39 5.20
CA GLN A 816 28.83 -1.58 4.39
C GLN A 816 29.78 -2.48 5.17
N VAL A 817 29.63 -3.79 5.04
CA VAL A 817 30.51 -4.75 5.71
C VAL A 817 31.91 -4.63 5.11
N TYR A 818 32.86 -4.15 5.91
CA TYR A 818 34.27 -4.02 5.53
C TYR A 818 35.14 -4.86 6.45
N ASN A 819 35.86 -5.83 5.89
CA ASN A 819 36.69 -6.77 6.65
C ASN A 819 38.18 -6.69 6.29
N GLY A 820 38.60 -5.66 5.57
CA GLY A 820 39.98 -5.51 5.11
C GLY A 820 40.34 -6.56 4.05
N VAL A 821 41.58 -7.05 4.06
CA VAL A 821 42.08 -8.00 3.07
C VAL A 821 41.42 -9.38 3.26
N PRO A 822 40.78 -9.95 2.22
CA PRO A 822 40.18 -11.28 2.30
C PRO A 822 41.19 -12.37 2.66
N ASN A 823 40.92 -13.13 3.72
CA ASN A 823 41.81 -14.22 4.18
C ASN A 823 41.14 -15.60 4.25
N SER A 824 39.80 -15.67 4.16
CA SER A 824 39.00 -16.89 4.27
C SER A 824 38.25 -17.24 2.97
N ILE A 825 38.45 -16.46 1.91
CA ILE A 825 37.76 -16.60 0.63
C ILE A 825 38.71 -17.25 -0.39
N PRO A 826 38.29 -18.29 -1.13
CA PRO A 826 39.11 -18.90 -2.17
C PRO A 826 39.62 -17.89 -3.20
N GLU A 827 40.92 -17.96 -3.50
CA GLU A 827 41.64 -17.01 -4.35
C GLU A 827 40.97 -16.76 -5.72
N ARG A 828 40.41 -17.80 -6.35
CA ARG A 828 39.71 -17.67 -7.63
C ARG A 828 38.55 -16.66 -7.60
N TYR A 829 37.82 -16.58 -6.49
CA TYR A 829 36.70 -15.65 -6.36
C TYR A 829 37.22 -14.25 -6.09
N VAL A 830 38.24 -14.11 -5.23
CA VAL A 830 38.92 -12.84 -4.98
C VAL A 830 39.49 -12.26 -6.27
N THR A 831 40.16 -13.07 -7.09
CA THR A 831 40.69 -12.67 -8.40
C THR A 831 39.58 -12.15 -9.32
N LYS A 832 38.44 -12.86 -9.43
CA LYS A 832 37.32 -12.43 -10.28
C LYS A 832 36.64 -11.15 -9.76
N ILE A 833 36.52 -11.00 -8.44
CA ILE A 833 36.01 -9.76 -7.82
C ILE A 833 36.97 -8.59 -8.09
N ASN A 834 38.27 -8.79 -7.93
CA ASN A 834 39.28 -7.78 -8.25
C ASN A 834 39.24 -7.40 -9.73
N GLN A 835 38.97 -8.35 -10.63
CA GLN A 835 38.72 -8.06 -12.03
C GLN A 835 37.49 -7.14 -12.21
N ALA A 836 36.36 -7.43 -11.55
CA ALA A 836 35.18 -6.58 -11.61
C ALA A 836 35.45 -5.15 -11.09
N ILE A 837 36.22 -5.02 -10.01
CA ILE A 837 36.64 -3.72 -9.45
C ILE A 837 37.50 -2.96 -10.45
N SER A 838 38.49 -3.64 -11.06
CA SER A 838 39.38 -3.04 -12.06
C SER A 838 38.66 -2.64 -13.34
N ASP A 839 37.79 -3.50 -13.86
CA ASP A 839 37.02 -3.27 -15.09
C ASP A 839 36.10 -2.06 -14.99
N THR A 840 35.62 -1.77 -13.78
CA THR A 840 34.65 -0.70 -13.50
C THR A 840 35.28 0.46 -12.74
N LYS A 841 36.62 0.59 -12.80
CA LYS A 841 37.34 1.61 -12.04
C LYS A 841 36.79 3.00 -12.37
N GLY A 842 36.38 3.73 -11.34
CA GLY A 842 35.80 5.08 -11.48
C GLY A 842 34.34 5.12 -11.92
N GLU A 843 33.73 3.99 -12.29
CA GLU A 843 32.32 3.95 -12.66
C GLU A 843 31.40 4.04 -11.43
N VAL A 844 30.41 4.91 -11.52
CA VAL A 844 29.42 5.19 -10.48
C VAL A 844 28.02 5.31 -11.07
N VAL A 845 27.00 5.15 -10.24
CA VAL A 845 25.61 5.32 -10.63
C VAL A 845 25.18 6.76 -10.35
N LEU A 846 24.61 7.42 -11.36
CA LEU A 846 24.25 8.82 -11.33
C LEU A 846 22.77 9.02 -11.68
N TYR A 847 22.14 9.98 -11.02
CA TYR A 847 20.84 10.53 -11.38
C TYR A 847 21.01 12.04 -11.58
N ASN A 848 20.63 12.54 -12.76
CA ASN A 848 20.85 13.94 -13.16
C ASN A 848 22.29 14.42 -12.90
N GLY A 849 23.28 13.57 -13.21
CA GLY A 849 24.70 13.86 -13.02
C GLY A 849 25.21 13.81 -11.57
N ALA A 850 24.34 13.63 -10.56
CA ALA A 850 24.71 13.53 -9.15
C ALA A 850 24.79 12.06 -8.67
N LEU A 851 25.65 11.77 -7.69
CA LEU A 851 25.72 10.44 -7.07
C LEU A 851 24.39 10.08 -6.39
N ILE A 852 23.89 8.89 -6.69
CA ILE A 852 22.68 8.36 -6.07
C ILE A 852 22.92 7.84 -4.65
N ASP A 853 21.83 7.60 -3.93
CA ASP A 853 21.79 6.74 -2.75
C ASP A 853 21.73 5.27 -3.19
N ALA A 854 22.90 4.68 -3.48
CA ALA A 854 23.02 3.30 -3.95
C ALA A 854 22.87 2.28 -2.81
N VAL A 855 21.73 2.30 -2.14
CA VAL A 855 21.37 1.39 -1.04
C VAL A 855 20.97 0.01 -1.58
N TYR A 856 21.34 -1.03 -0.85
CA TYR A 856 21.08 -2.41 -1.23
C TYR A 856 20.81 -3.30 -0.02
N SER A 857 20.12 -4.42 -0.24
CA SER A 857 19.79 -5.41 0.79
C SER A 857 19.79 -6.83 0.24
N ALA A 858 19.77 -7.85 1.11
CA ALA A 858 19.85 -9.24 0.65
C ALA A 858 18.64 -9.65 -0.20
N SER A 859 17.42 -9.42 0.30
CA SER A 859 16.18 -9.81 -0.36
C SER A 859 15.03 -8.88 0.00
N ALA A 860 14.20 -8.54 -0.98
CA ALA A 860 12.97 -7.77 -0.76
C ALA A 860 11.72 -8.66 -0.60
N GLY A 861 11.86 -9.99 -0.61
CA GLY A 861 10.71 -10.90 -0.51
C GLY A 861 9.84 -10.96 -1.78
N GLY A 862 10.41 -10.58 -2.92
CA GLY A 862 9.75 -10.57 -4.24
C GLY A 862 9.32 -9.18 -4.75
N HIS A 863 9.40 -8.11 -3.94
CA HIS A 863 9.08 -6.75 -4.40
C HIS A 863 9.81 -5.69 -3.56
N THR A 864 10.62 -4.83 -4.18
CA THR A 864 11.32 -3.70 -3.52
C THR A 864 10.36 -2.55 -3.18
N VAL A 865 10.75 -1.57 -2.36
CA VAL A 865 9.85 -0.48 -1.95
C VAL A 865 10.39 0.91 -2.22
N ASP A 866 9.44 1.85 -2.29
CA ASP A 866 9.76 3.27 -2.36
C ASP A 866 10.53 3.70 -1.10
N ALA A 867 11.56 4.52 -1.29
CA ALA A 867 12.31 5.10 -0.18
C ALA A 867 11.43 5.88 0.79
N VAL A 868 10.34 6.50 0.32
CA VAL A 868 9.41 7.27 1.15
C VAL A 868 8.67 6.39 2.16
N ASP A 869 8.38 5.14 1.82
CA ASP A 869 7.66 4.21 2.70
C ASP A 869 8.54 3.70 3.85
N VAL A 870 9.86 3.75 3.67
CA VAL A 870 10.84 3.29 4.67
C VAL A 870 11.44 4.46 5.46
N TRP A 871 11.82 5.54 4.77
CA TRP A 871 12.57 6.67 5.36
C TRP A 871 11.83 8.00 5.32
N GLY A 872 10.59 8.04 4.81
CA GLY A 872 9.74 9.24 4.81
C GLY A 872 10.09 10.29 3.75
N ASN A 873 11.15 10.07 2.96
CA ASN A 873 11.59 11.02 1.93
C ASN A 873 11.47 10.40 0.54
N HIS A 874 10.89 11.14 -0.40
CA HIS A 874 10.83 10.73 -1.79
C HIS A 874 12.21 10.79 -2.44
N VAL A 875 12.63 9.67 -3.05
CA VAL A 875 13.89 9.56 -3.79
C VAL A 875 13.59 9.02 -5.19
N PRO A 876 13.69 9.84 -6.26
CA PRO A 876 13.15 9.50 -7.59
C PRO A 876 13.68 8.22 -8.23
N TYR A 877 14.87 7.78 -7.84
CA TYR A 877 15.53 6.58 -8.36
C TYR A 877 15.38 5.36 -7.43
N LEU A 878 14.78 5.51 -6.23
CA LEU A 878 14.51 4.41 -5.29
C LEU A 878 12.99 4.20 -5.20
N ILE A 879 12.44 3.67 -6.28
CA ILE A 879 11.02 3.34 -6.44
C ILE A 879 10.87 1.82 -6.41
N GLY A 880 9.85 1.34 -5.70
CA GLY A 880 9.55 -0.07 -5.55
C GLY A 880 9.19 -0.72 -6.88
N LYS A 881 9.69 -1.94 -7.07
CA LYS A 881 9.52 -2.78 -8.24
C LYS A 881 9.35 -4.22 -7.82
N GLU A 882 8.56 -4.96 -8.58
CA GLU A 882 8.58 -6.42 -8.57
C GLU A 882 10.03 -6.92 -8.70
N ASP A 883 10.36 -8.01 -8.05
CA ASP A 883 11.65 -8.65 -8.13
C ASP A 883 11.46 -10.16 -8.34
N PRO A 884 11.00 -10.55 -9.55
CA PRO A 884 10.76 -11.96 -9.88
C PRO A 884 12.07 -12.76 -9.99
N TYR A 885 13.21 -12.09 -9.95
CA TYR A 885 14.53 -12.70 -10.06
C TYR A 885 15.07 -13.16 -8.70
N ASP A 886 14.49 -12.71 -7.58
CA ASP A 886 14.83 -13.18 -6.25
C ASP A 886 14.29 -14.60 -6.00
N GLN A 887 15.11 -15.60 -6.34
CA GLN A 887 14.81 -17.02 -6.15
C GLN A 887 15.23 -17.54 -4.76
N SER A 888 15.52 -16.64 -3.82
CA SER A 888 16.01 -17.03 -2.50
C SER A 888 14.92 -17.68 -1.65
N ASN A 889 15.33 -18.45 -0.64
CA ASN A 889 14.41 -18.91 0.39
C ASN A 889 13.76 -17.75 1.16
N TYR A 890 14.39 -16.57 1.20
CA TYR A 890 13.80 -15.37 1.81
C TYR A 890 12.62 -14.82 0.98
N ALA A 891 12.63 -15.02 -0.33
CA ALA A 891 11.53 -14.68 -1.24
C ALA A 891 10.48 -15.79 -1.39
N SER A 892 10.83 -17.04 -1.11
CA SER A 892 9.89 -18.18 -1.21
C SER A 892 9.22 -18.54 0.11
N ASN A 893 9.88 -18.32 1.25
CA ASN A 893 9.40 -18.77 2.56
C ASN A 893 9.16 -17.63 3.53
N TRP A 894 8.22 -17.86 4.44
CA TRP A 894 7.91 -16.98 5.56
C TRP A 894 8.50 -17.53 6.86
N TYR A 895 9.07 -16.65 7.69
CA TYR A 895 9.67 -17.01 8.97
C TYR A 895 8.94 -16.30 10.10
N SER A 896 8.70 -16.98 11.22
CA SER A 896 7.95 -16.40 12.33
C SER A 896 8.83 -16.08 13.52
N TYR A 897 8.66 -14.88 14.07
CA TYR A 897 9.19 -14.44 15.36
C TYR A 897 8.02 -14.21 16.32
N SER A 898 8.07 -14.76 17.53
CA SER A 898 7.07 -14.48 18.55
C SER A 898 7.59 -13.40 19.50
N ILE A 899 6.78 -12.38 19.75
CA ILE A 899 7.05 -11.35 20.76
C ILE A 899 6.00 -11.45 21.87
N SER A 900 6.45 -11.46 23.12
CA SER A 900 5.53 -11.49 24.25
C SER A 900 4.81 -10.15 24.42
N LYS A 901 3.62 -10.19 25.00
CA LYS A 901 2.86 -8.99 25.37
C LYS A 901 3.67 -8.06 26.28
N ALA A 902 4.37 -8.61 27.27
CA ALA A 902 5.22 -7.86 28.18
C ALA A 902 6.39 -7.14 27.48
N GLU A 903 6.98 -7.74 26.44
CA GLU A 903 8.01 -7.08 25.65
C GLU A 903 7.44 -5.90 24.85
N LEU A 904 6.25 -6.04 24.25
CA LEU A 904 5.59 -4.93 23.56
C LEU A 904 5.24 -3.78 24.52
N GLU A 905 4.75 -4.10 25.72
CA GLU A 905 4.48 -3.11 26.78
C GLU A 905 5.73 -2.30 27.14
N LYS A 906 6.90 -2.97 27.20
CA LYS A 906 8.18 -2.30 27.45
C LYS A 906 8.64 -1.43 26.27
N LEU A 907 8.38 -1.85 25.03
CA LEU A 907 8.76 -1.10 23.83
C LEU A 907 7.84 0.10 23.56
N PHE A 908 6.58 0.00 23.97
CA PHE A 908 5.53 1.01 23.80
C PHE A 908 4.87 1.37 25.15
N PRO A 909 5.61 1.92 26.11
CA PRO A 909 5.11 2.14 27.47
C PRO A 909 3.92 3.11 27.56
N THR A 910 3.73 3.95 26.53
CA THR A 910 2.63 4.92 26.45
C THR A 910 1.27 4.26 26.37
N VAL A 911 1.16 3.03 25.83
CA VAL A 911 -0.14 2.34 25.73
C VAL A 911 -0.54 1.63 27.03
N GLY A 912 0.37 1.48 28.00
CA GLY A 912 0.16 0.64 29.17
C GLY A 912 0.12 -0.85 28.82
N LYS A 913 -0.70 -1.63 29.52
CA LYS A 913 -0.88 -3.06 29.18
C LYS A 913 -1.39 -3.23 27.75
N VAL A 914 -0.68 -3.99 26.92
CA VAL A 914 -1.00 -4.14 25.49
C VAL A 914 -2.21 -5.04 25.35
N ILE A 915 -3.29 -4.48 24.83
CA ILE A 915 -4.55 -5.19 24.64
C ILE A 915 -4.59 -5.83 23.26
N HIS A 916 -4.16 -5.11 22.21
CA HIS A 916 -4.26 -5.58 20.83
C HIS A 916 -3.22 -4.91 19.93
N VAL A 917 -2.78 -5.64 18.90
CA VAL A 917 -1.92 -5.12 17.82
C VAL A 917 -2.52 -5.57 16.49
N SER A 918 -2.78 -4.64 15.59
CA SER A 918 -3.27 -4.92 14.24
C SER A 918 -2.57 -4.08 13.18
N VAL A 919 -2.42 -4.68 12.00
CA VAL A 919 -2.02 -3.96 10.79
C VAL A 919 -3.25 -3.26 10.24
N MET A 920 -3.21 -1.93 10.16
CA MET A 920 -4.33 -1.12 9.65
C MET A 920 -4.28 -0.96 8.14
N GLU A 921 -3.07 -0.86 7.59
CA GLU A 921 -2.86 -0.55 6.18
C GLU A 921 -1.62 -1.29 5.69
N THR A 922 -1.70 -1.83 4.48
CA THR A 922 -0.58 -2.47 3.80
C THR A 922 -0.37 -1.90 2.41
N LYS A 923 0.87 -1.89 1.96
CA LYS A 923 1.29 -1.63 0.58
C LYS A 923 2.27 -2.71 0.17
N TYR A 924 1.99 -3.46 -0.91
CA TYR A 924 2.80 -4.61 -1.34
C TYR A 924 3.09 -5.64 -0.21
N ASN A 925 2.07 -6.01 0.58
CA ASN A 925 2.17 -6.91 1.75
C ASN A 925 3.05 -6.38 2.90
N ARG A 926 3.31 -5.06 2.95
CA ARG A 926 4.09 -4.43 4.01
C ARG A 926 3.22 -3.53 4.85
N PRO A 927 3.24 -3.64 6.19
CA PRO A 927 2.49 -2.75 7.06
C PRO A 927 2.96 -1.30 6.92
N THR A 928 2.10 -0.41 6.42
CA THR A 928 2.37 1.04 6.38
C THR A 928 1.87 1.71 7.67
N LYS A 929 0.79 1.18 8.26
CA LYS A 929 0.26 1.61 9.57
C LYS A 929 -0.07 0.40 10.45
N ILE A 930 0.42 0.41 11.68
CA ILE A 930 0.15 -0.58 12.71
C ILE A 930 -0.45 0.14 13.91
N LYS A 931 -1.59 -0.36 14.37
CA LYS A 931 -2.27 0.10 15.57
C LYS A 931 -1.87 -0.77 16.75
N ILE A 932 -1.44 -0.12 17.83
CA ILE A 932 -1.14 -0.74 19.12
C ILE A 932 -2.09 -0.12 20.13
N ALA A 933 -3.05 -0.91 20.60
CA ALA A 933 -4.02 -0.51 21.60
C ALA A 933 -3.64 -1.12 22.95
N GLY A 934 -3.62 -0.30 23.99
CA GLY A 934 -3.43 -0.74 25.38
C GLY A 934 -4.38 -0.05 26.34
N GLU A 935 -4.32 -0.45 27.61
CA GLU A 935 -5.24 0.00 28.67
C GLU A 935 -5.28 1.54 28.85
N LYS A 936 -4.18 2.23 28.52
CA LYS A 936 -4.04 3.69 28.74
C LYS A 936 -4.25 4.50 27.48
N ALA A 937 -3.85 3.97 26.34
CA ALA A 937 -3.86 4.70 25.09
C ALA A 937 -3.81 3.77 23.88
N GLU A 938 -4.13 4.35 22.73
CA GLU A 938 -3.95 3.76 21.42
C GLU A 938 -2.96 4.62 20.63
N ILE A 939 -2.01 3.97 19.97
CA ILE A 939 -1.06 4.64 19.08
C ILE A 939 -1.05 3.97 17.71
N ILE A 940 -0.74 4.76 16.69
CA ILE A 940 -0.49 4.29 15.33
C ILE A 940 0.99 4.54 15.03
N VAL A 941 1.70 3.51 14.60
CA VAL A 941 3.11 3.55 14.21
C VAL A 941 3.28 3.01 12.79
N SER A 942 4.31 3.44 12.08
CA SER A 942 4.64 2.82 10.78
C SER A 942 5.22 1.43 10.98
N GLY A 943 5.10 0.55 9.98
CA GLY A 943 5.74 -0.78 10.02
C GLY A 943 7.25 -0.70 10.22
N THR A 944 7.91 0.31 9.64
CA THR A 944 9.33 0.58 9.85
C THR A 944 9.63 0.94 11.31
N THR A 945 8.84 1.81 11.93
CA THR A 945 9.00 2.19 13.35
C THR A 945 8.81 0.98 14.25
N PHE A 946 7.79 0.17 13.98
CA PHE A 946 7.51 -1.06 14.71
C PHE A 946 8.69 -2.04 14.62
N ARG A 947 9.19 -2.29 13.41
CA ARG A 947 10.38 -3.11 13.14
C ARG A 947 11.62 -2.60 13.88
N GLN A 948 11.91 -1.31 13.81
CA GLN A 948 13.08 -0.72 14.47
C GLN A 948 13.01 -0.82 15.99
N LYS A 949 11.82 -0.65 16.59
CA LYS A 949 11.61 -0.80 18.03
C LYS A 949 11.83 -2.22 18.51
N ILE A 950 11.37 -3.21 17.75
CA ILE A 950 11.54 -4.63 18.10
C ILE A 950 12.98 -5.10 17.88
N GLY A 951 13.60 -4.65 16.79
CA GLY A 951 14.94 -5.04 16.36
C GLY A 951 14.92 -5.58 14.93
N THR A 952 15.80 -5.04 14.10
CA THR A 952 15.94 -5.44 12.68
C THR A 952 16.53 -6.83 12.49
N ASP A 953 17.14 -7.39 13.54
CA ASP A 953 17.63 -8.77 13.64
C ASP A 953 16.49 -9.78 13.87
N LYS A 954 15.45 -9.37 14.61
CA LYS A 954 14.25 -10.18 14.89
C LYS A 954 13.22 -10.11 13.77
N ILE A 955 13.00 -8.91 13.26
CA ILE A 955 12.13 -8.66 12.11
C ILE A 955 13.03 -8.26 10.95
N ALA A 956 13.51 -9.29 10.23
CA ALA A 956 14.57 -9.14 9.23
C ALA A 956 14.21 -8.19 8.07
N SER A 957 12.91 -8.01 7.76
CA SER A 957 12.42 -7.23 6.62
C SER A 957 11.21 -6.35 6.98
N SER A 958 10.91 -5.34 6.17
CA SER A 958 9.66 -4.56 6.31
C SER A 958 8.42 -5.26 5.71
N THR A 959 8.57 -6.43 5.08
CA THR A 959 7.46 -7.32 4.71
C THR A 959 7.18 -8.28 5.86
N PHE A 960 6.11 -8.00 6.62
CA PHE A 960 5.69 -8.88 7.69
C PHE A 960 4.19 -8.76 8.00
N THR A 961 3.62 -9.80 8.58
CA THR A 961 2.27 -9.81 9.15
C THR A 961 2.34 -9.99 10.67
N ILE A 962 1.25 -9.68 11.38
CA ILE A 962 1.15 -9.82 12.83
C ILE A 962 -0.14 -10.57 13.17
N GLU A 963 -0.04 -11.57 14.03
CA GLU A 963 -1.15 -12.39 14.53
C GLU A 963 -1.07 -12.53 16.05
N GLY A 964 -2.18 -12.36 16.76
CA GLY A 964 -2.26 -12.60 18.21
C GLY A 964 -2.33 -14.10 18.53
N MET A 965 -1.47 -14.57 19.43
CA MET A 965 -1.36 -15.98 19.80
C MET A 965 -1.85 -16.22 21.24
N GLN A 966 -2.72 -17.21 21.42
CA GLN A 966 -3.19 -17.64 22.74
C GLN A 966 -2.11 -18.45 23.46
#